data_AF-A0A4S9SQW7-F1
#
_entry.id   AF-A0A4S9SQW7-F1
#
_cell.length_a   1.000
_cell.length_b   1.000
_cell.length_c   1.000
_cell.angle_alpha   90.00
_cell.angle_beta   90.00
_cell.angle_gamma   90.00
#
_symmetry.space_group_name_H-M   'P 1'
#
loop_
_entity.id
_entity.type
_entity.pdbx_description
1 polymer ?
#
loop_
_entity_poly.entity_id
_entity_poly.type
_entity_poly.pdbx_seq_one_letter_code
_entity_poly.pdbx_strand_id
1 'polypeptide(L)'
;MFCLQDQFYDDQPIELLPRAQELCLIHFYTIHTAPTICRGHDLRTWQVIFPEQAFACDFLLHGLMALTCLHQAALEAKSSGYAPWQWQKYALGYQTRALETFRPALTKITSDNCHAAFGFSVLTKLTALSLLGNTLRDPCESILEMREYVQGIGLIYRQAEEELKSGPFGEIFADLLGEDLSVFWTTSSPRDHDGEQDTDAISLSIRALYEVLDPEDILLSEAYKDATHKLMLAWRRYQRSNTPDGITSWPAFVNNDYIKAFQAKKPIALLICAYYGVLLHQLRSKWWLRDGGTCLVNSLVAGISQTSSALSVQIDAVKLLLVCLVIEEQTSLTLPDTASMMILLPLLLAVSTLVRADNAVFARERNGMIHLRTDGSYPARVIIDHGQDITGFPTLNVVHAIGNTSLFSVAHSESRALLNQIQSDGPIAMSAAQNTYRVQHYNISASNSTHTSRLLQGGVRWQILTLSSPGELILSEVGIIPSYYTPRPRASFDCSNRNWTNIWRAGAQTVALSMIAAQSIPDFWQISSEGAFIESAAPQPYAGLQAQALTSYRMNFMVKPITGGFSFKVLSDTLGDGIYVWINLSNSTISAYSGSTEVDTLLQTARLNVTSSLLSQWHNVSASVNTSNITVLINNMPVLSFSQNVKFYGSFGIGAANGQSALFTNLTVTSEDDQIYSSDLKSESALEDFLVGKNSLNVIVDGARRDRIAYAGDLDIAARTIATSNYQFDYINDTLRLLTSNQMTAGYFVPTVKIQQHPRESLININMTGLIGYSFNLLCAMGEYYMVSADVAAAKAYAPAATRMLDWASSQTLENGLFNLSDPTFGGDWNYYDPTQSGIVTKFNVVYALALQEVIPMLAAADQNTTEYEKTLGVLRTSIDKQLYSDFTGAYFVSEAQTQGVAQDANAMAILANVPQGNHTALGISQAMSRLLFVDHGALPFSNTTTGFSKLISPYASSYHLRAAFAAHDAQAASHLLNNLWLPMILETNANYTGCFWETLDLDGRPGLGDGTSLCHAWSSGPTAELSRNVLGIQPIAPGFREWRVAPQSLGLEWAKGSQPTPFGDIAVDWRIDEAGLVTMIVESPVGTQGTVSIPSVIAATNGSRAVVTIVNGRLIQGSTSKVRGGEAFVLSQHLG
;
A
#
# COMPACT_ATOMS: atom_id res chain seq x y z
N MET A 1 37.94 -23.27 -22.80
CA MET A 1 38.91 -24.33 -22.40
C MET A 1 40.22 -24.32 -23.19
N PHE A 2 40.19 -23.93 -24.47
CA PHE A 2 41.37 -23.72 -25.32
C PHE A 2 42.45 -22.80 -24.71
N CYS A 3 42.07 -21.83 -23.86
CA CYS A 3 43.00 -20.94 -23.18
C CYS A 3 43.87 -21.63 -22.09
N LEU A 4 43.33 -22.63 -21.38
CA LEU A 4 44.18 -23.45 -20.50
C LEU A 4 45.18 -24.21 -21.37
N GLN A 5 44.74 -24.81 -22.49
CA GLN A 5 45.63 -25.43 -23.49
C GLN A 5 46.74 -24.47 -24.00
N ASP A 6 46.41 -23.21 -24.29
CA ASP A 6 47.37 -22.19 -24.72
C ASP A 6 48.32 -21.72 -23.59
N GLN A 7 47.91 -21.80 -22.32
CA GLN A 7 48.79 -21.55 -21.16
C GLN A 7 49.79 -22.68 -20.90
N PHE A 8 49.44 -23.91 -21.29
CA PHE A 8 50.29 -25.08 -21.13
C PHE A 8 50.90 -25.47 -22.49
N TYR A 9 51.65 -24.54 -23.10
CA TYR A 9 52.49 -24.80 -24.29
C TYR A 9 53.69 -25.68 -23.90
N ASP A 10 53.42 -26.95 -23.61
CA ASP A 10 54.41 -27.99 -23.49
C ASP A 10 53.78 -29.26 -24.08
N ASP A 11 54.33 -29.78 -25.18
CA ASP A 11 53.80 -30.92 -25.99
C ASP A 11 53.79 -32.27 -25.23
N GLN A 12 53.81 -32.25 -23.89
CA GLN A 12 53.79 -33.42 -23.02
C GLN A 12 52.36 -33.71 -22.54
N PRO A 13 51.89 -34.97 -22.63
CA PRO A 13 50.57 -35.34 -22.14
C PRO A 13 50.45 -35.07 -20.63
N ILE A 14 49.36 -34.43 -20.21
CA ILE A 14 49.09 -34.15 -18.78
C ILE A 14 48.91 -35.50 -18.06
N GLU A 15 49.87 -35.87 -17.21
CA GLU A 15 49.74 -36.98 -16.28
C GLU A 15 48.64 -36.69 -15.26
N LEU A 16 47.69 -37.61 -15.10
CA LEU A 16 46.61 -37.50 -14.12
C LEU A 16 47.11 -37.88 -12.72
N LEU A 17 46.27 -37.64 -11.71
CA LEU A 17 46.57 -37.98 -10.32
C LEU A 17 46.76 -39.49 -10.15
N PRO A 18 47.70 -39.94 -9.31
CA PRO A 18 47.80 -41.33 -8.88
C PRO A 18 46.49 -41.84 -8.26
N ARG A 19 46.20 -43.13 -8.40
CA ARG A 19 44.92 -43.75 -8.02
C ARG A 19 44.45 -43.40 -6.59
N ALA A 20 45.36 -43.35 -5.62
CA ALA A 20 45.01 -43.00 -4.25
C ALA A 20 44.45 -41.57 -4.13
N GLN A 21 45.00 -40.63 -4.90
CA GLN A 21 44.54 -39.23 -4.93
C GLN A 21 43.23 -39.07 -5.71
N GLU A 22 42.99 -39.88 -6.75
CA GLU A 22 41.68 -39.92 -7.42
C GLU A 22 40.55 -40.38 -6.49
N LEU A 23 40.82 -41.37 -5.64
CA LEU A 23 39.85 -41.82 -4.63
C LEU A 23 39.57 -40.71 -3.59
N CYS A 24 40.60 -39.98 -3.17
CA CYS A 24 40.42 -38.80 -2.34
C CYS A 24 39.59 -37.72 -3.06
N LEU A 25 39.79 -37.55 -4.37
CA LEU A 25 39.06 -36.57 -5.16
C LEU A 25 37.56 -36.93 -5.28
N ILE A 26 37.23 -38.20 -5.51
CA ILE A 26 35.82 -38.65 -5.50
C ILE A 26 35.20 -38.48 -4.10
N HIS A 27 35.93 -38.85 -3.05
CA HIS A 27 35.45 -38.63 -1.69
C HIS A 27 35.17 -37.15 -1.43
N PHE A 28 36.10 -36.28 -1.85
CA PHE A 28 35.97 -34.84 -1.78
C PHE A 28 34.77 -34.33 -2.59
N TYR A 29 34.50 -34.89 -3.77
CA TYR A 29 33.30 -34.56 -4.54
C TYR A 29 32.04 -34.82 -3.71
N THR A 30 31.90 -36.02 -3.16
CA THR A 30 30.72 -36.44 -2.38
C THR A 30 30.51 -35.56 -1.15
N ILE A 31 31.55 -35.22 -0.40
CA ILE A 31 31.39 -34.53 0.90
C ILE A 31 31.45 -33.00 0.79
N HIS A 32 32.15 -32.46 -0.21
CA HIS A 32 32.39 -31.02 -0.33
C HIS A 32 31.82 -30.43 -1.62
N THR A 33 31.99 -31.08 -2.77
CA THR A 33 31.56 -30.49 -4.05
C THR A 33 30.06 -30.61 -4.28
N ALA A 34 29.49 -31.82 -4.18
CA ALA A 34 28.07 -32.07 -4.40
C ALA A 34 27.15 -31.20 -3.52
N PRO A 35 27.40 -31.02 -2.20
CA PRO A 35 26.55 -30.16 -1.37
C PRO A 35 26.56 -28.68 -1.79
N THR A 36 27.63 -28.20 -2.44
CA THR A 36 27.75 -26.79 -2.86
C THR A 36 27.06 -26.47 -4.19
N ILE A 37 26.67 -27.48 -4.96
CA ILE A 37 26.05 -27.33 -6.29
C ILE A 37 24.60 -27.82 -6.37
N CYS A 38 24.11 -28.56 -5.35
CA CYS A 38 22.72 -29.00 -5.26
C CYS A 38 21.74 -27.90 -4.82
N ARG A 39 20.43 -28.13 -5.02
CA ARG A 39 19.30 -27.30 -4.55
C ARG A 39 18.68 -27.83 -3.25
N GLY A 40 19.40 -28.65 -2.51
CA GLY A 40 18.96 -29.24 -1.24
C GLY A 40 18.09 -30.49 -1.41
N HIS A 41 16.96 -30.38 -2.13
CA HIS A 41 16.06 -31.52 -2.36
C HIS A 41 16.68 -32.60 -3.25
N ASP A 42 17.59 -32.22 -4.16
CA ASP A 42 18.31 -33.10 -5.09
C ASP A 42 19.71 -33.50 -4.60
N LEU A 43 20.04 -33.23 -3.33
CA LEU A 43 21.36 -33.53 -2.75
C LEU A 43 21.74 -35.00 -2.94
N ARG A 44 20.78 -35.92 -2.77
CA ARG A 44 21.00 -37.37 -2.97
C ARG A 44 21.43 -37.66 -4.40
N THR A 45 20.79 -37.01 -5.38
CA THR A 45 21.14 -37.17 -6.79
C THR A 45 22.57 -36.71 -7.06
N TRP A 46 22.98 -35.56 -6.55
CA TRP A 46 24.35 -35.04 -6.73
C TRP A 46 25.41 -35.82 -5.95
N GLN A 47 25.10 -36.25 -4.72
CA GLN A 47 26.06 -36.83 -3.79
C GLN A 47 26.25 -38.34 -3.99
N VAL A 48 25.20 -39.05 -4.41
CA VAL A 48 25.18 -40.53 -4.49
C VAL A 48 24.99 -40.99 -5.93
N ILE A 49 23.94 -40.51 -6.61
CA ILE A 49 23.57 -41.03 -7.94
C ILE A 49 24.56 -40.59 -9.01
N PHE A 50 25.03 -39.33 -9.00
CA PHE A 50 26.04 -38.85 -9.95
C PHE A 50 27.33 -39.69 -9.92
N PRO A 51 27.94 -39.97 -8.74
CA PRO A 51 29.07 -40.89 -8.66
C PRO A 51 28.76 -42.32 -9.12
N GLU A 52 27.59 -42.87 -8.77
CA GLU A 52 27.18 -44.21 -9.23
C GLU A 52 27.12 -44.30 -10.77
N GLN A 53 26.51 -43.30 -11.42
CA GLN A 53 26.49 -43.21 -12.88
C GLN A 53 27.89 -42.96 -13.46
N ALA A 54 28.71 -42.16 -12.79
CA ALA A 54 30.07 -41.87 -13.20
C ALA A 54 30.95 -43.13 -13.21
N PHE A 55 30.84 -44.01 -12.21
CA PHE A 55 31.62 -45.26 -12.18
C PHE A 55 31.31 -46.22 -13.32
N ALA A 56 30.14 -46.10 -13.95
CA ALA A 56 29.74 -46.86 -15.13
C ALA A 56 30.11 -46.16 -16.45
N CYS A 57 30.64 -44.93 -16.42
CA CYS A 57 30.86 -44.12 -17.62
C CYS A 57 32.09 -43.20 -17.51
N ASP A 58 33.13 -43.51 -18.28
CA ASP A 58 34.44 -42.83 -18.22
C ASP A 58 34.37 -41.31 -18.43
N PHE A 59 33.59 -40.81 -19.39
CA PHE A 59 33.52 -39.36 -19.62
C PHE A 59 32.81 -38.63 -18.48
N LEU A 60 31.78 -39.22 -17.89
CA LEU A 60 31.09 -38.64 -16.73
C LEU A 60 32.01 -38.63 -15.50
N LEU A 61 32.77 -39.72 -15.28
CA LEU A 61 33.78 -39.79 -14.22
C LEU A 61 34.84 -38.73 -14.38
N HIS A 62 35.43 -38.60 -15.56
CA HIS A 62 36.44 -37.58 -15.82
C HIS A 62 35.88 -36.16 -15.69
N GLY A 63 34.63 -35.90 -16.10
CA GLY A 63 33.98 -34.60 -15.88
C GLY A 63 33.76 -34.28 -14.40
N LEU A 64 33.38 -35.29 -13.60
CA LEU A 64 33.24 -35.17 -12.15
C LEU A 64 34.60 -34.82 -11.51
N MET A 65 35.67 -35.50 -11.91
CA MET A 65 37.03 -35.19 -11.45
C MET A 65 37.47 -33.78 -11.85
N ALA A 66 37.18 -33.36 -13.08
CA ALA A 66 37.55 -32.04 -13.59
C ALA A 66 36.91 -30.91 -12.76
N LEU A 67 35.59 -30.99 -12.53
CA LEU A 67 34.89 -30.01 -11.70
C LEU A 67 35.42 -30.01 -10.26
N THR A 68 35.72 -31.20 -9.71
CA THR A 68 36.23 -31.34 -8.35
C THR A 68 37.61 -30.74 -8.18
N CYS A 69 38.51 -30.93 -9.15
CA CYS A 69 39.81 -30.25 -9.19
C CYS A 69 39.65 -28.72 -9.17
N LEU A 70 38.65 -28.16 -9.88
CA LEU A 70 38.40 -26.72 -9.88
C LEU A 70 37.82 -26.23 -8.55
N HIS A 71 37.01 -27.04 -7.87
CA HIS A 71 36.55 -26.70 -6.51
C HIS A 71 37.71 -26.69 -5.52
N GLN A 72 38.60 -27.69 -5.60
CA GLN A 72 39.82 -27.76 -4.80
C GLN A 72 40.71 -26.53 -5.05
N ALA A 73 40.90 -26.15 -6.32
CA ALA A 73 41.63 -24.94 -6.69
C ALA A 73 41.00 -23.68 -6.10
N ALA A 74 39.67 -23.60 -6.06
CA ALA A 74 38.95 -22.46 -5.50
C ALA A 74 39.10 -22.35 -3.97
N LEU A 75 39.05 -23.47 -3.24
CA LEU A 75 39.27 -23.48 -1.79
C LEU A 75 40.71 -23.14 -1.41
N GLU A 76 41.69 -23.67 -2.15
CA GLU A 76 43.10 -23.35 -1.90
C GLU A 76 43.45 -21.91 -2.31
N ALA A 77 42.79 -21.36 -3.35
CA ALA A 77 42.89 -19.94 -3.66
C ALA A 77 42.36 -19.05 -2.52
N LYS A 78 41.29 -19.48 -1.85
CA LYS A 78 40.69 -18.74 -0.73
C LYS A 78 41.61 -18.72 0.50
N SER A 79 42.39 -19.77 0.74
CA SER A 79 43.30 -19.85 1.88
C SER A 79 44.68 -19.23 1.63
N SER A 80 45.19 -19.27 0.40
CA SER A 80 46.55 -18.84 0.05
C SER A 80 46.64 -17.57 -0.83
N GLY A 81 45.51 -17.07 -1.32
CA GLY A 81 45.44 -15.88 -2.19
C GLY A 81 45.70 -16.15 -3.68
N TYR A 82 46.14 -17.35 -4.06
CA TYR A 82 46.40 -17.74 -5.45
C TYR A 82 45.83 -19.13 -5.73
N ALA A 83 45.17 -19.31 -6.89
CA ALA A 83 44.73 -20.65 -7.30
C ALA A 83 45.94 -21.50 -7.69
N PRO A 84 46.18 -22.67 -7.05
CA PRO A 84 47.29 -23.52 -7.41
C PRO A 84 47.15 -24.00 -8.85
N TRP A 85 48.08 -23.58 -9.70
CA TRP A 85 48.15 -23.89 -11.13
C TRP A 85 48.05 -25.40 -11.44
N GLN A 86 48.50 -26.24 -10.51
CA GLN A 86 48.49 -27.69 -10.61
C GLN A 86 47.07 -28.29 -10.65
N TRP A 87 46.12 -27.77 -9.86
CA TRP A 87 44.74 -28.26 -9.88
C TRP A 87 44.00 -27.88 -11.17
N GLN A 88 44.25 -26.69 -11.71
CA GLN A 88 43.73 -26.27 -13.01
C GLN A 88 44.29 -27.12 -14.15
N LYS A 89 45.58 -27.49 -14.07
CA LYS A 89 46.22 -28.43 -15.00
C LYS A 89 45.56 -29.82 -14.96
N TYR A 90 45.30 -30.37 -13.77
CA TYR A 90 44.59 -31.65 -13.65
C TYR A 90 43.15 -31.57 -14.14
N ALA A 91 42.43 -30.49 -13.83
CA ALA A 91 41.09 -30.26 -14.35
C ALA A 91 41.06 -30.27 -15.89
N LEU A 92 42.03 -29.61 -16.54
CA LEU A 92 42.18 -29.65 -17.99
C LEU A 92 42.47 -31.07 -18.51
N GLY A 93 43.37 -31.80 -17.85
CA GLY A 93 43.73 -33.17 -18.21
C GLY A 93 42.53 -34.13 -18.16
N TYR A 94 41.75 -34.09 -17.07
CA TYR A 94 40.52 -34.86 -16.91
C TYR A 94 39.46 -34.45 -17.94
N GLN A 95 39.23 -33.14 -18.13
CA GLN A 95 38.22 -32.66 -19.07
C GLN A 95 38.56 -33.00 -20.53
N THR A 96 39.85 -32.99 -20.90
CA THR A 96 40.32 -33.40 -22.25
C THR A 96 40.00 -34.86 -22.52
N ARG A 97 40.33 -35.77 -21.58
CA ARG A 97 40.02 -37.20 -21.69
C ARG A 97 38.51 -37.48 -21.67
N ALA A 98 37.75 -36.68 -20.93
CA ALA A 98 36.30 -36.76 -20.92
C ALA A 98 35.72 -36.42 -22.31
N LEU A 99 36.21 -35.35 -22.95
CA LEU A 99 35.74 -34.94 -24.27
C LEU A 99 36.10 -35.93 -25.38
N GLU A 100 37.23 -36.63 -25.28
CA GLU A 100 37.64 -37.67 -26.24
C GLU A 100 36.61 -38.80 -26.34
N THR A 101 36.08 -39.25 -25.21
CA THR A 101 35.09 -40.34 -25.15
C THR A 101 33.64 -39.85 -25.17
N PHE A 102 33.38 -38.59 -24.83
CA PHE A 102 32.05 -37.97 -24.94
C PHE A 102 31.66 -37.61 -26.37
N ARG A 103 32.59 -37.12 -27.20
CA ARG A 103 32.31 -36.71 -28.60
C ARG A 103 31.67 -37.84 -29.44
N PRO A 104 32.15 -39.09 -29.39
CA PRO A 104 31.47 -40.21 -30.04
C PRO A 104 30.08 -40.50 -29.46
N ALA A 105 29.91 -40.40 -28.13
CA ALA A 105 28.63 -40.65 -27.47
C ALA A 105 27.54 -39.64 -27.88
N LEU A 106 27.91 -38.39 -28.17
CA LEU A 106 27.00 -37.36 -28.68
C LEU A 106 26.42 -37.64 -30.07
N THR A 107 27.05 -38.52 -30.86
CA THR A 107 26.54 -38.83 -32.21
C THR A 107 25.23 -39.61 -32.17
N LYS A 108 24.94 -40.31 -31.07
CA LYS A 108 23.69 -41.03 -30.86
C LYS A 108 23.35 -41.13 -29.36
N ILE A 109 22.37 -40.33 -28.95
CA ILE A 109 21.77 -40.42 -27.61
C ILE A 109 20.79 -41.60 -27.58
N THR A 110 20.95 -42.49 -26.61
CA THR A 110 20.11 -43.67 -26.36
C THR A 110 19.65 -43.68 -24.90
N SER A 111 18.66 -44.50 -24.56
CA SER A 111 18.21 -44.73 -23.18
C SER A 111 19.36 -45.09 -22.22
N ASP A 112 20.39 -45.78 -22.73
CA ASP A 112 21.49 -46.32 -21.93
C ASP A 112 22.58 -45.28 -21.67
N ASN A 113 22.73 -44.25 -22.51
CA ASN A 113 23.77 -43.23 -22.38
C ASN A 113 23.26 -41.82 -22.08
N CYS A 114 21.94 -41.58 -22.16
CA CYS A 114 21.35 -40.24 -22.04
C CYS A 114 21.63 -39.59 -20.68
N HIS A 115 21.55 -40.35 -19.59
CA HIS A 115 21.84 -39.88 -18.24
C HIS A 115 23.29 -39.42 -18.11
N ALA A 116 24.24 -40.26 -18.53
CA ALA A 116 25.65 -39.90 -18.47
C ALA A 116 25.96 -38.69 -19.36
N ALA A 117 25.41 -38.65 -20.58
CA ALA A 117 25.61 -37.55 -21.52
C ALA A 117 25.04 -36.22 -21.00
N PHE A 118 23.84 -36.25 -20.41
CA PHE A 118 23.24 -35.09 -19.76
C PHE A 118 24.07 -34.63 -18.56
N GLY A 119 24.42 -35.55 -17.65
CA GLY A 119 25.19 -35.24 -16.46
C GLY A 119 26.55 -34.61 -16.78
N PHE A 120 27.28 -35.16 -17.76
CA PHE A 120 28.56 -34.62 -18.20
C PHE A 120 28.42 -33.23 -18.84
N SER A 121 27.34 -32.99 -19.58
CA SER A 121 27.06 -31.68 -20.18
C SER A 121 26.79 -30.61 -19.11
N VAL A 122 26.06 -30.97 -18.04
CA VAL A 122 25.82 -30.07 -16.89
C VAL A 122 27.13 -29.77 -16.13
N LEU A 123 27.96 -30.78 -15.88
CA LEU A 123 29.27 -30.58 -15.25
C LEU A 123 30.21 -29.72 -16.12
N THR A 124 30.14 -29.88 -17.44
CA THR A 124 30.91 -29.06 -18.39
C THR A 124 30.46 -27.59 -18.35
N LYS A 125 29.15 -27.32 -18.24
CA LYS A 125 28.63 -25.95 -18.03
C LYS A 125 29.20 -25.32 -16.74
N LEU A 126 29.16 -26.05 -15.63
CA LEU A 126 29.70 -25.56 -14.34
C LEU A 126 31.20 -25.32 -14.39
N THR A 127 31.93 -26.21 -15.07
CA THR A 127 33.36 -26.08 -15.34
C THR A 127 33.63 -24.81 -16.14
N ALA A 128 32.86 -24.52 -17.20
CA ALA A 128 33.00 -23.31 -18.01
C ALA A 128 32.72 -22.03 -17.21
N LEU A 129 31.68 -22.02 -16.36
CA LEU A 129 31.36 -20.90 -15.47
C LEU A 129 32.52 -20.59 -14.50
N SER A 130 33.16 -21.63 -13.95
CA SER A 130 34.28 -21.46 -13.01
C SER A 130 35.54 -20.83 -13.64
N LEU A 131 35.61 -20.83 -14.97
CA LEU A 131 36.70 -20.25 -15.73
C LEU A 131 36.39 -18.85 -16.26
N LEU A 132 35.16 -18.33 -16.10
CA LEU A 132 34.74 -17.01 -16.60
C LEU A 132 35.55 -15.85 -15.99
N GLY A 133 36.02 -16.02 -14.75
CA GLY A 133 36.85 -15.04 -14.04
C GLY A 133 38.34 -15.06 -14.38
N ASN A 134 38.78 -15.95 -15.28
CA ASN A 134 40.19 -16.08 -15.66
C ASN A 134 40.52 -15.08 -16.80
N THR A 135 41.52 -14.21 -16.59
CA THR A 135 41.76 -12.98 -17.36
C THR A 135 42.38 -13.17 -18.76
N LEU A 136 42.52 -14.41 -19.22
CA LEU A 136 43.33 -14.75 -20.39
C LEU A 136 42.54 -14.98 -21.67
N ARG A 137 41.21 -14.95 -21.62
CA ARG A 137 40.32 -15.07 -22.78
C ARG A 137 39.40 -13.85 -22.87
N ASP A 138 39.05 -13.45 -24.09
CA ASP A 138 37.99 -12.46 -24.32
C ASP A 138 36.69 -12.96 -23.65
N PRO A 139 36.17 -12.28 -22.63
CA PRO A 139 34.94 -12.70 -21.95
C PRO A 139 33.74 -12.82 -22.90
N CYS A 140 33.75 -12.11 -24.04
CA CYS A 140 32.72 -12.24 -25.07
C CYS A 140 32.70 -13.64 -25.68
N GLU A 141 33.87 -14.23 -25.96
CA GLU A 141 33.97 -15.60 -26.49
C GLU A 141 33.52 -16.64 -25.46
N SER A 142 33.79 -16.38 -24.18
CA SER A 142 33.34 -17.27 -23.10
C SER A 142 31.81 -17.27 -22.93
N ILE A 143 31.15 -16.14 -23.16
CA ILE A 143 29.67 -16.08 -23.19
C ILE A 143 29.10 -16.82 -24.41
N LEU A 144 29.76 -16.74 -25.57
CA LEU A 144 29.35 -17.47 -26.77
C LEU A 144 29.54 -18.99 -26.62
N GLU A 145 30.63 -19.43 -26.00
CA GLU A 145 30.87 -20.86 -25.70
C GLU A 145 29.84 -21.37 -24.67
N MET A 146 29.51 -20.57 -23.64
CA MET A 146 28.48 -20.90 -22.65
C MET A 146 27.10 -21.09 -23.29
N ARG A 147 26.75 -20.24 -24.27
CA ARG A 147 25.53 -20.38 -25.06
C ARG A 147 25.46 -21.73 -25.76
N GLU A 148 26.55 -22.15 -26.41
CA GLU A 148 26.60 -23.44 -27.12
C GLU A 148 26.43 -24.63 -26.17
N TYR A 149 27.05 -24.60 -24.98
CA TYR A 149 26.89 -25.66 -23.99
C TYR A 149 25.45 -25.81 -23.50
N VAL A 150 24.79 -24.70 -23.17
CA VAL A 150 23.40 -24.73 -22.68
C VAL A 150 22.44 -25.17 -23.79
N GLN A 151 22.66 -24.74 -25.04
CA GLN A 151 21.89 -25.23 -26.19
C GLN A 151 22.10 -26.73 -26.44
N GLY A 152 23.33 -27.23 -26.26
CA GLY A 152 23.66 -28.66 -26.31
C GLY A 152 22.93 -29.49 -25.25
N ILE A 153 22.90 -29.01 -24.00
CA ILE A 153 22.12 -29.64 -22.91
C ILE A 153 20.63 -29.73 -23.30
N GLY A 154 20.07 -28.64 -23.86
CA GLY A 154 18.68 -28.61 -24.29
C GLY A 154 18.36 -29.56 -25.46
N LEU A 155 19.33 -29.89 -26.32
CA LEU A 155 19.17 -30.90 -27.37
C LEU A 155 19.15 -32.32 -26.80
N ILE A 156 20.07 -32.63 -25.88
CA ILE A 156 20.12 -33.95 -25.20
C ILE A 156 18.83 -34.17 -24.41
N TYR A 157 18.38 -33.15 -23.67
CA TYR A 157 17.14 -33.21 -22.89
C TYR A 157 15.92 -33.51 -23.78
N ARG A 158 15.74 -32.77 -24.88
CA ARG A 158 14.61 -32.99 -25.79
C ARG A 158 14.60 -34.35 -26.48
N GLN A 159 15.77 -34.99 -26.63
CA GLN A 159 15.87 -36.32 -27.24
C GLN A 159 15.61 -37.48 -26.27
N ALA A 160 15.68 -37.23 -24.95
CA ALA A 160 15.60 -38.26 -23.91
C ALA A 160 14.80 -37.79 -22.69
N GLU A 161 13.78 -36.95 -22.91
CA GLU A 161 13.06 -36.24 -21.84
C GLU A 161 12.37 -37.19 -20.87
N GLU A 162 11.65 -38.19 -21.39
CA GLU A 162 10.93 -39.17 -20.57
C GLU A 162 11.89 -40.03 -19.76
N GLU A 163 12.98 -40.48 -20.38
CA GLU A 163 14.01 -41.28 -19.72
C GLU A 163 14.73 -40.49 -18.62
N LEU A 164 15.04 -39.20 -18.86
CA LEU A 164 15.71 -38.35 -17.86
C LEU A 164 14.81 -37.99 -16.67
N LYS A 165 13.51 -37.76 -16.91
CA LYS A 165 12.53 -37.46 -15.85
C LYS A 165 12.20 -38.68 -14.99
N SER A 166 12.12 -39.86 -15.60
CA SER A 166 11.78 -41.12 -14.91
C SER A 166 13.00 -41.88 -14.38
N GLY A 167 14.21 -41.53 -14.84
CA GLY A 167 15.45 -42.22 -14.51
C GLY A 167 16.21 -41.62 -13.31
N PRO A 168 17.48 -42.03 -13.11
CA PRO A 168 18.26 -41.72 -11.90
C PRO A 168 18.43 -40.22 -11.58
N PHE A 169 18.30 -39.34 -12.58
CA PHE A 169 18.41 -37.88 -12.41
C PHE A 169 17.05 -37.17 -12.26
N GLY A 170 15.96 -37.92 -12.10
CA GLY A 170 14.59 -37.40 -12.03
C GLY A 170 14.37 -36.31 -10.97
N GLU A 171 15.04 -36.38 -9.81
CA GLU A 171 14.91 -35.37 -8.75
C GLU A 171 15.36 -33.97 -9.21
N ILE A 172 16.33 -33.86 -10.12
CA ILE A 172 16.79 -32.57 -10.68
C ILE A 172 15.65 -31.84 -11.41
N PHE A 173 14.66 -32.60 -11.89
CA PHE A 173 13.50 -32.10 -12.62
C PHE A 173 12.24 -31.96 -11.74
N ALA A 174 12.29 -32.28 -10.43
CA ALA A 174 11.13 -32.26 -9.55
C ALA A 174 10.51 -30.85 -9.38
N ASP A 175 11.34 -29.82 -9.23
CA ASP A 175 10.91 -28.41 -9.19
C ASP A 175 10.46 -27.87 -10.58
N LEU A 176 10.72 -28.62 -11.65
CA LEU A 176 10.35 -28.28 -13.03
C LEU A 176 9.03 -28.91 -13.47
N LEU A 177 8.36 -29.68 -12.60
CA LEU A 177 7.06 -30.30 -12.87
C LEU A 177 5.86 -29.38 -12.57
N GLY A 178 6.09 -28.20 -11.98
CA GLY A 178 5.07 -27.17 -11.75
C GLY A 178 5.08 -26.00 -12.76
N GLU A 179 6.20 -25.78 -13.45
CA GLU A 179 6.36 -24.72 -14.46
C GLU A 179 7.19 -25.26 -15.64
N ASP A 180 6.62 -25.14 -16.84
CA ASP A 180 7.14 -25.75 -18.05
C ASP A 180 8.50 -25.13 -18.44
N LEU A 181 9.56 -25.96 -18.58
CA LEU A 181 10.82 -25.52 -19.19
C LEU A 181 10.61 -24.98 -20.61
N SER A 182 9.51 -25.34 -21.27
CA SER A 182 9.09 -24.74 -22.55
C SER A 182 8.92 -23.23 -22.48
N VAL A 183 8.68 -22.62 -21.30
CA VAL A 183 8.61 -21.17 -21.14
C VAL A 183 9.90 -20.50 -21.60
N PHE A 184 11.07 -21.11 -21.38
CA PHE A 184 12.34 -20.62 -21.91
C PHE A 184 12.51 -20.84 -23.43
N TRP A 185 11.81 -21.82 -24.01
CA TRP A 185 11.93 -22.22 -25.42
C TRP A 185 10.83 -21.66 -26.34
N THR A 186 9.70 -21.18 -25.80
CA THR A 186 8.47 -20.92 -26.57
C THR A 186 7.83 -19.55 -26.34
N THR A 187 8.24 -18.77 -25.34
CA THR A 187 7.63 -17.46 -25.11
C THR A 187 8.27 -16.38 -25.98
N SER A 188 7.53 -15.97 -27.01
CA SER A 188 7.82 -14.81 -27.87
C SER A 188 6.81 -13.67 -27.62
N SER A 189 6.28 -13.52 -26.41
CA SER A 189 5.34 -12.45 -26.07
C SER A 189 5.67 -11.80 -24.72
N PRO A 190 5.86 -10.46 -24.66
CA PRO A 190 6.13 -9.72 -23.42
C PRO A 190 4.94 -9.57 -22.46
N ARG A 191 3.77 -10.19 -22.73
CA ARG A 191 2.48 -9.81 -22.12
C ARG A 191 1.97 -10.68 -20.98
N ASP A 192 2.69 -11.74 -20.61
CA ASP A 192 2.08 -12.77 -19.75
C ASP A 192 2.47 -12.70 -18.26
N HIS A 193 3.32 -11.77 -17.81
CA HIS A 193 3.76 -11.70 -16.40
C HIS A 193 3.90 -10.27 -15.81
N ASP A 194 2.90 -9.41 -16.08
CA ASP A 194 2.83 -8.00 -15.61
C ASP A 194 2.25 -7.81 -14.19
N GLY A 195 2.49 -8.77 -13.29
CA GLY A 195 1.92 -8.78 -11.92
C GLY A 195 2.91 -8.53 -10.77
N GLU A 196 4.20 -8.28 -11.05
CA GLU A 196 5.23 -8.09 -10.02
C GLU A 196 5.88 -6.72 -10.07
N GLN A 197 5.97 -6.06 -8.91
CA GLN A 197 6.61 -4.76 -8.76
C GLN A 197 8.13 -4.91 -8.57
N ASP A 198 8.87 -4.57 -9.63
CA ASP A 198 10.33 -4.45 -9.66
C ASP A 198 10.79 -3.27 -8.80
N THR A 199 11.26 -3.52 -7.56
CA THR A 199 11.64 -2.46 -6.60
C THR A 199 13.13 -2.40 -6.28
N ASP A 200 13.90 -3.43 -6.64
CA ASP A 200 15.34 -3.44 -6.39
C ASP A 200 16.13 -2.66 -7.45
N ALA A 201 17.32 -2.20 -7.07
CA ALA A 201 18.16 -1.36 -7.92
C ALA A 201 18.55 -2.01 -9.25
N ILE A 202 18.68 -3.35 -9.31
CA ILE A 202 19.02 -4.07 -10.53
C ILE A 202 17.80 -4.08 -11.47
N SER A 203 16.61 -4.40 -10.96
CA SER A 203 15.38 -4.39 -11.77
C SER A 203 15.03 -2.99 -12.27
N LEU A 204 15.15 -1.96 -11.42
CA LEU A 204 14.94 -0.57 -11.83
C LEU A 204 15.93 -0.13 -12.92
N SER A 205 17.19 -0.57 -12.82
CA SER A 205 18.22 -0.22 -13.81
C SER A 205 18.06 -0.99 -15.13
N ILE A 206 17.68 -2.27 -15.09
CA ILE A 206 17.35 -3.05 -16.31
C ILE A 206 16.11 -2.47 -17.01
N ARG A 207 15.12 -1.99 -16.24
CA ARG A 207 13.95 -1.30 -16.78
C ARG A 207 14.30 0.04 -17.42
N ALA A 208 15.15 0.83 -16.76
CA ALA A 208 15.67 2.07 -17.35
C ALA A 208 16.46 1.80 -18.64
N LEU A 209 17.26 0.72 -18.69
CA LEU A 209 17.91 0.29 -19.93
C LEU A 209 16.88 -0.03 -21.02
N TYR A 210 15.84 -0.80 -20.70
CA TYR A 210 14.78 -1.18 -21.63
C TYR A 210 14.09 0.03 -22.28
N GLU A 211 13.86 1.10 -21.49
CA GLU A 211 13.23 2.34 -21.95
C GLU A 211 14.13 3.19 -22.87
N VAL A 212 15.46 3.01 -22.79
CA VAL A 212 16.46 3.77 -23.57
C VAL A 212 16.88 3.04 -24.87
N LEU A 213 16.37 1.82 -25.13
CA LEU A 213 16.61 1.08 -26.38
C LEU A 213 15.90 1.76 -27.57
N ASP A 214 16.62 2.66 -28.25
CA ASP A 214 16.14 3.52 -29.34
C ASP A 214 15.63 2.71 -30.58
N PRO A 215 14.66 3.21 -31.37
CA PRO A 215 14.01 2.46 -32.44
C PRO A 215 14.53 2.74 -33.86
N GLU A 216 15.74 3.31 -34.04
CA GLU A 216 16.29 3.62 -35.38
C GLU A 216 16.41 2.37 -36.29
N ASP A 217 16.60 1.17 -35.74
CA ASP A 217 16.55 -0.12 -36.44
C ASP A 217 15.58 -1.08 -35.73
N ILE A 218 14.38 -1.25 -36.31
CA ILE A 218 13.25 -1.96 -35.70
C ILE A 218 13.59 -3.42 -35.37
N LEU A 219 14.29 -4.14 -36.26
CA LEU A 219 14.61 -5.56 -36.06
C LEU A 219 15.67 -5.73 -34.96
N LEU A 220 16.64 -4.83 -34.90
CA LEU A 220 17.66 -4.86 -33.86
C LEU A 220 17.13 -4.39 -32.49
N SER A 221 16.20 -3.43 -32.49
CA SER A 221 15.49 -2.96 -31.29
C SER A 221 14.63 -4.06 -30.66
N GLU A 222 13.90 -4.84 -31.47
CA GLU A 222 13.16 -6.01 -30.97
C GLU A 222 14.09 -7.06 -30.36
N ALA A 223 15.23 -7.35 -31.00
CA ALA A 223 16.21 -8.28 -30.46
C ALA A 223 16.82 -7.79 -29.12
N TYR A 224 17.03 -6.48 -28.96
CA TYR A 224 17.53 -5.87 -27.72
C TYR A 224 16.49 -5.88 -26.59
N LYS A 225 15.23 -5.58 -26.92
CA LYS A 225 14.12 -5.63 -25.96
C LYS A 225 13.85 -7.06 -25.51
N ASP A 226 13.88 -8.03 -26.42
CA ASP A 226 13.77 -9.46 -26.10
C ASP A 226 14.88 -9.92 -25.15
N ALA A 227 16.14 -9.56 -25.46
CA ALA A 227 17.28 -9.91 -24.60
C ALA A 227 17.18 -9.29 -23.20
N THR A 228 16.78 -8.01 -23.11
CA THR A 228 16.61 -7.28 -21.85
C THR A 228 15.43 -7.80 -21.03
N HIS A 229 14.32 -8.14 -21.68
CA HIS A 229 13.16 -8.75 -21.02
C HIS A 229 13.50 -10.13 -20.44
N LYS A 230 14.16 -10.99 -21.21
CA LYS A 230 14.63 -12.30 -20.71
C LYS A 230 15.64 -12.17 -19.57
N LEU A 231 16.39 -11.07 -19.53
CA LEU A 231 17.30 -10.77 -18.43
C LEU A 231 16.53 -10.44 -17.15
N MET A 232 15.47 -9.63 -17.27
CA MET A 232 14.54 -9.34 -16.16
C MET A 232 13.88 -10.63 -15.63
N LEU A 233 13.41 -11.51 -16.52
CA LEU A 233 12.80 -12.78 -16.12
C LEU A 233 13.79 -13.69 -15.37
N ALA A 234 15.04 -13.76 -15.83
CA ALA A 234 16.08 -14.52 -15.16
C ALA A 234 16.34 -14.00 -13.74
N TRP A 235 16.30 -12.67 -13.54
CA TRP A 235 16.47 -12.03 -12.24
C TRP A 235 15.29 -12.28 -11.31
N ARG A 236 14.05 -12.05 -11.76
CA ARG A 236 12.83 -12.31 -10.95
C ARG A 236 12.76 -13.76 -10.49
N ARG A 237 13.08 -14.72 -11.36
CA ARG A 237 13.12 -16.14 -10.98
C ARG A 237 14.13 -16.40 -9.88
N TYR A 238 15.31 -15.79 -9.96
CA TYR A 238 16.31 -15.91 -8.91
C TYR A 238 15.81 -15.30 -7.59
N GLN A 239 15.11 -14.15 -7.62
CA GLN A 239 14.54 -13.54 -6.41
C GLN A 239 13.48 -14.42 -5.74
N ARG A 240 12.60 -15.08 -6.52
CA ARG A 240 11.55 -15.95 -5.97
C ARG A 240 12.07 -17.27 -5.41
N SER A 241 13.00 -17.90 -6.12
CA SER A 241 13.38 -19.30 -5.88
C SER A 241 14.82 -19.48 -5.39
N ASN A 242 15.64 -18.43 -5.42
CA ASN A 242 17.07 -18.47 -5.17
C ASN A 242 17.82 -19.48 -6.07
N THR A 243 17.24 -19.84 -7.24
CA THR A 243 17.84 -20.79 -8.18
C THR A 243 18.64 -20.08 -9.27
N PRO A 244 19.94 -20.41 -9.47
CA PRO A 244 20.81 -19.71 -10.41
C PRO A 244 20.56 -20.08 -11.88
N ASP A 245 19.67 -21.01 -12.17
CA ASP A 245 19.52 -21.62 -13.50
C ASP A 245 19.02 -20.64 -14.56
N GLY A 246 18.12 -19.73 -14.21
CA GLY A 246 17.64 -18.67 -15.11
C GLY A 246 18.78 -17.73 -15.53
N ILE A 247 19.60 -17.30 -14.56
CA ILE A 247 20.76 -16.44 -14.81
C ILE A 247 21.82 -17.21 -15.62
N THR A 248 22.23 -18.40 -15.20
CA THR A 248 23.30 -19.16 -15.90
C THR A 248 22.92 -19.65 -17.30
N SER A 249 21.64 -19.61 -17.67
CA SER A 249 21.15 -20.09 -18.98
C SER A 249 20.73 -18.96 -19.93
N TRP A 250 20.66 -17.71 -19.48
CA TRP A 250 20.20 -16.55 -20.28
C TRP A 250 20.84 -16.44 -21.68
N PRO A 251 22.17 -16.63 -21.88
CA PRO A 251 22.78 -16.53 -23.21
C PRO A 251 22.22 -17.50 -24.26
N ALA A 252 21.63 -18.63 -23.83
CA ALA A 252 21.03 -19.62 -24.72
C ALA A 252 19.70 -19.19 -25.33
N PHE A 253 18.98 -18.29 -24.64
CA PHE A 253 17.59 -17.95 -24.93
C PHE A 253 17.41 -16.62 -25.64
N VAL A 254 18.46 -15.81 -25.75
CA VAL A 254 18.42 -14.55 -26.50
C VAL A 254 18.46 -14.78 -28.01
N ASN A 255 17.78 -13.90 -28.75
CA ASN A 255 17.64 -13.97 -30.20
C ASN A 255 19.01 -14.02 -30.94
N ASN A 256 19.09 -14.77 -32.04
CA ASN A 256 20.29 -14.82 -32.90
C ASN A 256 20.71 -13.45 -33.43
N ASP A 257 19.79 -12.51 -33.66
CA ASP A 257 20.11 -11.17 -34.13
C ASP A 257 20.75 -10.31 -33.04
N TYR A 258 20.36 -10.50 -31.78
CA TYR A 258 21.11 -9.97 -30.63
C TYR A 258 22.53 -10.54 -30.60
N ILE A 259 22.69 -11.85 -30.80
CA ILE A 259 24.00 -12.51 -30.80
C ILE A 259 24.90 -11.99 -31.94
N LYS A 260 24.38 -11.80 -33.16
CA LYS A 260 25.13 -11.19 -34.27
C LYS A 260 25.59 -9.77 -33.90
N ALA A 261 24.73 -8.99 -33.25
CA ALA A 261 25.06 -7.63 -32.83
C ALA A 261 26.10 -7.62 -31.68
N PHE A 262 26.02 -8.58 -30.77
CA PHE A 262 27.00 -8.80 -29.71
C PHE A 262 28.36 -9.21 -30.29
N GLN A 263 28.39 -10.14 -31.26
CA GLN A 263 29.60 -10.53 -32.01
C GLN A 263 30.20 -9.35 -32.80
N ALA A 264 29.34 -8.49 -33.37
CA ALA A 264 29.74 -7.26 -34.03
C ALA A 264 30.13 -6.12 -33.05
N LYS A 265 30.19 -6.41 -31.73
CA LYS A 265 30.57 -5.49 -30.65
C LYS A 265 29.75 -4.19 -30.66
N LYS A 266 28.45 -4.27 -30.96
CA LYS A 266 27.54 -3.11 -30.92
C LYS A 266 27.38 -2.60 -29.48
N PRO A 267 27.47 -1.28 -29.22
CA PRO A 267 27.47 -0.72 -27.86
C PRO A 267 26.31 -1.15 -26.97
N ILE A 268 25.08 -1.17 -27.50
CA ILE A 268 23.88 -1.57 -26.75
C ILE A 268 23.90 -3.08 -26.44
N ALA A 269 24.33 -3.91 -27.39
CA ALA A 269 24.47 -5.35 -27.16
C ALA A 269 25.52 -5.66 -26.07
N LEU A 270 26.64 -4.93 -26.07
CA LEU A 270 27.65 -5.03 -25.02
C LEU A 270 27.11 -4.56 -23.66
N LEU A 271 26.29 -3.51 -23.64
CA LEU A 271 25.69 -2.96 -22.42
C LEU A 271 24.65 -3.91 -21.81
N ILE A 272 23.76 -4.52 -22.61
CA ILE A 272 22.82 -5.55 -22.14
C ILE A 272 23.59 -6.74 -21.55
N CYS A 273 24.67 -7.18 -22.21
CA CYS A 273 25.55 -8.22 -21.68
C CYS A 273 26.31 -7.78 -20.41
N ALA A 274 26.57 -6.49 -20.22
CA ALA A 274 27.14 -5.97 -18.98
C ALA A 274 26.13 -6.05 -17.82
N TYR A 275 24.84 -5.77 -18.04
CA TYR A 275 23.80 -6.08 -17.04
C TYR A 275 23.70 -7.57 -16.73
N TYR A 276 23.92 -8.44 -17.71
CA TYR A 276 24.07 -9.88 -17.46
C TYR A 276 25.26 -10.20 -16.54
N GLY A 277 26.39 -9.52 -16.72
CA GLY A 277 27.52 -9.59 -15.79
C GLY A 277 27.19 -9.15 -14.36
N VAL A 278 26.30 -8.16 -14.18
CA VAL A 278 25.78 -7.76 -12.86
C VAL A 278 24.94 -8.87 -12.22
N LEU A 279 24.09 -9.56 -13.00
CA LEU A 279 23.34 -10.72 -12.49
C LEU A 279 24.26 -11.89 -12.11
N LEU A 280 25.28 -12.16 -12.93
CA LEU A 280 26.30 -13.15 -12.60
C LEU A 280 27.04 -12.76 -11.30
N HIS A 281 27.31 -11.48 -11.07
CA HIS A 281 27.95 -11.03 -9.83
C HIS A 281 27.12 -11.31 -8.56
N GLN A 282 25.79 -11.44 -8.67
CA GLN A 282 24.94 -11.87 -7.54
C GLN A 282 25.24 -13.30 -7.08
N LEU A 283 25.80 -14.11 -7.97
CA LEU A 283 26.19 -15.50 -7.71
C LEU A 283 27.66 -15.63 -7.28
N ARG A 284 28.37 -14.52 -7.00
CA ARG A 284 29.82 -14.52 -6.66
C ARG A 284 30.19 -15.35 -5.42
N SER A 285 29.24 -15.54 -4.50
CA SER A 285 29.41 -16.42 -3.32
C SER A 285 29.57 -17.89 -3.70
N LYS A 286 29.14 -18.28 -4.91
CA LYS A 286 29.36 -19.61 -5.46
C LYS A 286 30.80 -19.71 -5.97
N TRP A 287 31.52 -20.71 -5.48
CA TRP A 287 32.94 -20.93 -5.79
C TRP A 287 33.20 -21.10 -7.29
N TRP A 288 32.21 -21.59 -8.04
CA TRP A 288 32.28 -21.81 -9.48
C TRP A 288 31.96 -20.56 -10.31
N LEU A 289 31.84 -19.36 -9.71
CA LEU A 289 31.69 -18.13 -10.48
C LEU A 289 32.57 -16.99 -9.96
N ARG A 290 32.65 -16.79 -8.63
CA ARG A 290 33.51 -15.79 -7.98
C ARG A 290 33.44 -14.42 -8.70
N ASP A 291 34.59 -13.88 -9.11
CA ASP A 291 34.71 -12.57 -9.76
C ASP A 291 34.32 -12.57 -11.25
N GLY A 292 33.82 -13.69 -11.78
CA GLY A 292 33.46 -13.85 -13.19
C GLY A 292 32.49 -12.78 -13.70
N GLY A 293 31.49 -12.41 -12.90
CA GLY A 293 30.57 -11.32 -13.24
C GLY A 293 31.27 -9.97 -13.35
N THR A 294 32.12 -9.62 -12.39
CA THR A 294 32.88 -8.37 -12.37
C THR A 294 33.87 -8.28 -13.55
N CYS A 295 34.59 -9.37 -13.83
CA CYS A 295 35.53 -9.45 -14.96
C CYS A 295 34.81 -9.24 -16.29
N LEU A 296 33.62 -9.82 -16.45
CA LEU A 296 32.79 -9.66 -17.65
C LEU A 296 32.37 -8.20 -17.84
N VAL A 297 31.82 -7.56 -16.82
CA VAL A 297 31.38 -6.16 -16.91
C VAL A 297 32.53 -5.21 -17.23
N ASN A 298 33.64 -5.32 -16.51
CA ASN A 298 34.79 -4.44 -16.73
C ASN A 298 35.32 -4.54 -18.16
N SER A 299 35.36 -5.75 -18.71
CA SER A 299 35.83 -6.00 -20.08
C SER A 299 34.86 -5.46 -21.13
N LEU A 300 33.55 -5.66 -20.94
CA LEU A 300 32.52 -5.19 -21.87
C LEU A 300 32.40 -3.66 -21.87
N VAL A 301 32.41 -3.04 -20.68
CA VAL A 301 32.28 -1.59 -20.52
C VAL A 301 33.51 -0.86 -21.05
N ALA A 302 34.71 -1.42 -20.90
CA ALA A 302 35.93 -0.85 -21.51
C ALA A 302 35.88 -0.87 -23.05
N GLY A 303 35.12 -1.78 -23.66
CA GLY A 303 34.94 -1.89 -25.11
C GLY A 303 33.96 -0.87 -25.71
N ILE A 304 33.18 -0.13 -24.90
CA ILE A 304 32.19 0.83 -25.38
C ILE A 304 32.84 2.23 -25.49
N SER A 305 33.17 2.67 -26.71
CA SER A 305 33.81 3.98 -26.96
C SER A 305 32.91 4.91 -27.79
N GLN A 306 32.81 6.17 -27.37
CA GLN A 306 31.97 7.27 -27.91
C GLN A 306 30.46 6.94 -28.00
N THR A 307 29.70 7.35 -26.98
CA THR A 307 28.24 7.12 -26.90
C THR A 307 27.46 8.39 -26.54
N SER A 308 26.15 8.38 -26.80
CA SER A 308 25.22 9.43 -26.41
C SER A 308 25.15 9.60 -24.89
N SER A 309 24.69 10.77 -24.42
CA SER A 309 24.56 11.07 -22.99
C SER A 309 23.65 10.08 -22.22
N ALA A 310 22.67 9.48 -22.89
CA ALA A 310 21.80 8.46 -22.29
C ALA A 310 22.52 7.12 -22.07
N LEU A 311 23.37 6.70 -23.02
CA LEU A 311 24.17 5.48 -22.92
C LEU A 311 25.30 5.62 -21.89
N SER A 312 25.88 6.80 -21.72
CA SER A 312 26.87 7.03 -20.65
C SER A 312 26.27 6.89 -19.26
N VAL A 313 25.02 7.35 -19.05
CA VAL A 313 24.31 7.20 -17.76
C VAL A 313 24.09 5.72 -17.42
N GLN A 314 23.75 4.88 -18.40
CA GLN A 314 23.56 3.45 -18.16
C GLN A 314 24.89 2.72 -17.92
N ILE A 315 25.98 3.13 -18.58
CA ILE A 315 27.33 2.62 -18.30
C ILE A 315 27.74 2.94 -16.85
N ASP A 316 27.47 4.16 -16.39
CA ASP A 316 27.76 4.57 -15.03
C ASP A 316 26.86 3.82 -14.03
N ALA A 317 25.58 3.59 -14.35
CA ALA A 317 24.69 2.76 -13.54
C ALA A 317 25.21 1.33 -13.37
N VAL A 318 25.68 0.68 -14.45
CA VAL A 318 26.26 -0.68 -14.38
C VAL A 318 27.52 -0.73 -13.50
N LYS A 319 28.41 0.27 -13.63
CA LYS A 319 29.61 0.37 -12.77
C LYS A 319 29.23 0.60 -11.31
N LEU A 320 28.22 1.44 -11.08
CA LEU A 320 27.76 1.79 -9.74
C LEU A 320 27.12 0.61 -9.03
N LEU A 321 26.31 -0.17 -9.74
CA LEU A 321 25.73 -1.41 -9.22
C LEU A 321 26.83 -2.35 -8.73
N LEU A 322 27.90 -2.56 -9.52
CA LEU A 322 29.03 -3.38 -9.08
C LEU A 322 29.76 -2.83 -7.84
N VAL A 323 29.97 -1.51 -7.76
CA VAL A 323 30.64 -0.90 -6.61
C VAL A 323 29.80 -1.04 -5.34
N CYS A 324 28.50 -0.78 -5.42
CA CYS A 324 27.59 -0.93 -4.27
C CYS A 324 27.55 -2.37 -3.75
N LEU A 325 27.52 -3.35 -4.67
CA LEU A 325 27.47 -4.77 -4.32
C LEU A 325 28.77 -5.29 -3.69
N VAL A 326 29.91 -4.65 -3.96
CA VAL A 326 31.21 -4.95 -3.32
C VAL A 326 31.30 -4.30 -1.93
N ILE A 327 30.71 -3.13 -1.73
CA ILE A 327 30.72 -2.40 -0.44
C ILE A 327 29.86 -3.10 0.62
N GLU A 328 28.69 -3.66 0.25
CA GLU A 328 27.80 -4.39 1.17
C GLU A 328 28.47 -5.60 1.85
N GLU A 329 29.54 -6.16 1.28
CA GLU A 329 30.13 -7.41 1.75
C GLU A 329 31.40 -7.22 2.61
N GLN A 330 32.07 -6.06 2.56
CA GLN A 330 33.25 -5.79 3.41
C GLN A 330 32.89 -5.35 4.84
N THR A 331 31.64 -5.03 5.12
CA THR A 331 31.18 -4.55 6.43
C THR A 331 30.54 -5.68 7.26
N SER A 332 31.35 -6.58 7.79
CA SER A 332 30.97 -7.53 8.86
C SER A 332 31.48 -7.11 10.24
N LEU A 333 31.61 -5.80 10.52
CA LEU A 333 32.06 -5.24 11.80
C LEU A 333 31.18 -4.07 12.25
N THR A 334 30.93 -4.02 13.56
CA THR A 334 30.10 -3.09 14.30
C THR A 334 30.55 -1.62 14.21
N LEU A 335 29.68 -0.77 13.60
CA LEU A 335 29.46 0.70 13.71
C LEU A 335 30.65 1.67 13.47
N PRO A 336 30.42 2.97 13.20
CA PRO A 336 29.33 3.65 12.48
C PRO A 336 29.88 4.51 11.32
N ASP A 337 29.16 4.61 10.20
CA ASP A 337 29.00 5.84 9.41
C ASP A 337 28.33 5.49 8.09
N THR A 338 27.04 5.76 8.06
CA THR A 338 26.14 5.77 6.91
C THR A 338 26.52 6.83 5.86
N ALA A 339 27.64 7.54 6.03
CA ALA A 339 28.07 8.64 5.18
C ALA A 339 28.42 8.21 3.74
N SER A 340 28.93 6.99 3.51
CA SER A 340 29.31 6.57 2.15
C SER A 340 28.12 6.06 1.31
N MET A 341 27.10 5.50 1.95
CA MET A 341 25.88 5.03 1.29
C MET A 341 24.82 6.15 1.15
N MET A 342 24.82 7.13 2.07
CA MET A 342 24.02 8.37 1.99
C MET A 342 24.48 9.36 0.92
N ILE A 343 25.62 9.16 0.26
CA ILE A 343 26.08 10.07 -0.82
C ILE A 343 25.70 9.53 -2.20
N LEU A 344 25.56 8.21 -2.36
CA LEU A 344 25.44 7.58 -3.69
C LEU A 344 24.01 7.34 -4.17
N LEU A 345 23.08 6.98 -3.28
CA LEU A 345 21.65 6.91 -3.63
C LEU A 345 21.09 8.31 -3.95
N PRO A 346 21.47 9.38 -3.21
CA PRO A 346 21.11 10.73 -3.58
C PRO A 346 21.86 11.22 -4.81
N LEU A 347 23.05 10.74 -5.18
CA LEU A 347 23.69 11.17 -6.45
C LEU A 347 22.97 10.59 -7.68
N LEU A 348 22.52 9.34 -7.61
CA LEU A 348 21.65 8.73 -8.65
C LEU A 348 20.29 9.43 -8.74
N LEU A 349 19.74 9.88 -7.60
CA LEU A 349 18.49 10.65 -7.51
C LEU A 349 18.67 12.17 -7.74
N ALA A 350 19.87 12.73 -7.62
CA ALA A 350 20.16 14.17 -7.72
C ALA A 350 20.43 14.61 -9.16
N VAL A 351 20.76 13.69 -10.08
CA VAL A 351 20.80 14.03 -11.51
C VAL A 351 19.40 14.40 -12.04
N SER A 352 18.32 14.08 -11.30
CA SER A 352 16.94 14.42 -11.66
C SER A 352 16.30 15.54 -10.82
N THR A 353 16.94 16.07 -9.78
CA THR A 353 16.27 16.95 -8.81
C THR A 353 17.15 18.12 -8.32
N LEU A 354 17.09 19.26 -9.01
CA LEU A 354 17.64 20.54 -8.50
C LEU A 354 16.71 21.70 -8.87
N VAL A 355 15.91 22.15 -7.89
CA VAL A 355 15.69 23.54 -7.40
C VAL A 355 14.37 23.59 -6.61
N ARG A 356 14.43 24.10 -5.37
CA ARG A 356 13.42 24.05 -4.30
C ARG A 356 12.77 25.42 -4.01
N ALA A 357 11.51 25.34 -3.58
CA ALA A 357 10.80 26.08 -2.50
C ALA A 357 10.68 27.63 -2.50
N ASP A 358 9.44 28.14 -2.50
CA ASP A 358 8.77 28.65 -1.28
C ASP A 358 7.31 29.13 -1.54
N ASN A 359 6.40 28.63 -0.69
CA ASN A 359 5.04 29.09 -0.30
C ASN A 359 3.99 29.55 -1.34
N ALA A 360 2.84 28.87 -1.27
CA ALA A 360 1.64 28.91 -2.13
C ALA A 360 1.83 28.19 -3.47
N VAL A 361 1.33 26.95 -3.56
CA VAL A 361 1.48 26.11 -4.75
C VAL A 361 0.51 26.57 -5.84
N PHE A 362 0.96 27.55 -6.60
CA PHE A 362 0.86 27.46 -8.05
C PHE A 362 2.18 26.89 -8.55
N ALA A 363 2.15 26.01 -9.55
CA ALA A 363 3.36 25.67 -10.30
C ALA A 363 3.90 26.96 -10.93
N ARG A 364 4.89 27.60 -10.31
CA ARG A 364 5.61 28.74 -10.90
C ARG A 364 7.11 28.60 -10.65
N GLU A 365 7.81 28.19 -11.70
CA GLU A 365 8.92 29.03 -12.13
C GLU A 365 8.37 30.44 -12.42
N ARG A 366 9.09 31.49 -12.03
CA ARG A 366 8.67 32.88 -12.25
C ARG A 366 8.42 33.08 -13.76
N ASN A 367 7.16 33.37 -14.13
CA ASN A 367 6.55 33.46 -15.48
C ASN A 367 5.92 32.17 -16.05
N GLY A 368 5.73 31.12 -15.23
CA GLY A 368 5.42 29.72 -15.56
C GLY A 368 4.32 29.44 -16.58
N MET A 369 4.69 29.45 -17.85
CA MET A 369 3.98 28.76 -18.91
C MET A 369 4.51 27.33 -19.01
N ILE A 370 3.63 26.34 -19.17
CA ILE A 370 3.96 24.95 -19.44
C ILE A 370 3.88 24.74 -20.95
N HIS A 371 4.98 24.31 -21.57
CA HIS A 371 5.06 24.02 -22.99
C HIS A 371 5.09 22.52 -23.22
N LEU A 372 4.06 21.99 -23.91
CA LEU A 372 3.98 20.60 -24.34
C LEU A 372 4.03 20.58 -25.86
N ARG A 373 5.06 19.98 -26.45
CA ARG A 373 5.19 19.85 -27.90
C ARG A 373 5.64 18.46 -28.27
N THR A 374 4.95 17.84 -29.21
CA THR A 374 5.31 16.54 -29.77
C THR A 374 4.93 16.46 -31.25
N ASP A 375 5.67 15.66 -32.01
CA ASP A 375 5.34 15.25 -33.38
C ASP A 375 4.45 13.99 -33.43
N GLY A 376 4.06 13.45 -32.27
CA GLY A 376 3.30 12.21 -32.12
C GLY A 376 4.14 10.93 -32.00
N SER A 377 5.47 11.02 -32.15
CA SER A 377 6.37 9.87 -32.00
C SER A 377 6.60 9.52 -30.52
N TYR A 378 6.70 10.54 -29.65
CA TYR A 378 6.83 10.38 -28.20
C TYR A 378 5.94 11.39 -27.47
N PRO A 379 5.23 10.99 -26.40
CA PRO A 379 4.38 11.92 -25.67
C PRO A 379 5.21 13.00 -24.96
N ALA A 380 4.78 14.26 -25.06
CA ALA A 380 5.29 15.34 -24.22
C ALA A 380 4.65 15.26 -22.84
N ARG A 381 5.45 15.30 -21.77
CA ARG A 381 4.97 15.14 -20.39
C ARG A 381 5.53 16.18 -19.45
N VAL A 382 4.69 16.69 -18.55
CA VAL A 382 5.09 17.56 -17.43
C VAL A 382 4.42 17.08 -16.15
N ILE A 383 5.20 16.98 -15.06
CA ILE A 383 4.73 16.59 -13.74
C ILE A 383 4.70 17.82 -12.82
N ILE A 384 3.62 17.94 -12.04
CA ILE A 384 3.43 18.96 -11.02
C ILE A 384 3.40 18.23 -9.65
N ASP A 385 4.26 18.66 -8.73
CA ASP A 385 4.23 18.28 -7.31
C ASP A 385 3.61 19.44 -6.52
N HIS A 386 2.50 19.18 -5.83
CA HIS A 386 1.88 20.14 -4.92
C HIS A 386 2.51 20.15 -3.53
N GLY A 387 3.58 19.38 -3.31
CA GLY A 387 4.33 19.26 -2.06
C GLY A 387 3.61 18.45 -0.98
N GLN A 388 2.29 18.51 -0.95
CA GLN A 388 1.39 17.77 -0.05
C GLN A 388 0.04 17.57 -0.75
N ASP A 389 -0.81 16.73 -0.17
CA ASP A 389 -2.16 16.53 -0.67
C ASP A 389 -3.01 17.80 -0.57
N ILE A 390 -3.76 18.06 -1.63
CA ILE A 390 -4.79 19.10 -1.76
C ILE A 390 -6.06 18.51 -2.38
N THR A 391 -7.16 19.28 -2.42
CA THR A 391 -8.46 18.83 -2.94
C THR A 391 -9.16 19.98 -3.68
N GLY A 392 -9.88 19.68 -4.75
CA GLY A 392 -10.65 20.69 -5.50
C GLY A 392 -10.84 20.39 -6.99
N PHE A 393 -11.11 21.43 -7.76
CA PHE A 393 -11.41 21.36 -9.20
C PHE A 393 -10.14 21.57 -10.05
N PRO A 394 -9.72 20.57 -10.84
CA PRO A 394 -8.65 20.76 -11.82
C PRO A 394 -8.93 21.92 -12.76
N THR A 395 -7.94 22.78 -12.98
CA THR A 395 -8.03 23.92 -13.90
C THR A 395 -6.75 24.08 -14.71
N LEU A 396 -6.90 24.56 -15.94
CA LEU A 396 -5.81 24.94 -16.83
C LEU A 396 -6.26 26.07 -17.76
N ASN A 397 -5.36 27.02 -18.02
CA ASN A 397 -5.55 28.07 -19.00
C ASN A 397 -4.70 27.81 -20.25
N VAL A 398 -5.35 27.64 -21.39
CA VAL A 398 -4.69 27.44 -22.69
C VAL A 398 -4.33 28.80 -23.26
N VAL A 399 -3.05 29.14 -23.19
CA VAL A 399 -2.50 30.33 -23.84
C VAL A 399 -2.45 30.11 -25.35
N HIS A 400 -1.98 28.94 -25.76
CA HIS A 400 -1.86 28.60 -27.18
C HIS A 400 -2.06 27.11 -27.45
N ALA A 401 -2.69 26.80 -28.58
CA ALA A 401 -2.85 25.44 -29.10
C ALA A 401 -2.62 25.43 -30.62
N ILE A 402 -1.71 24.56 -31.09
CA ILE A 402 -1.40 24.37 -32.51
C ILE A 402 -1.41 22.87 -32.85
N GLY A 403 -1.89 22.50 -34.03
CA GLY A 403 -1.84 21.13 -34.53
C GLY A 403 -2.95 20.26 -33.93
N ASN A 404 -2.68 18.96 -33.83
CA ASN A 404 -3.62 18.00 -33.25
C ASN A 404 -3.31 17.82 -31.76
N THR A 405 -4.24 18.28 -30.92
CA THR A 405 -4.16 18.22 -29.45
C THR A 405 -5.23 17.31 -28.84
N SER A 406 -5.83 16.42 -29.65
CA SER A 406 -6.93 15.55 -29.24
C SER A 406 -6.54 14.44 -28.27
N LEU A 407 -5.24 14.13 -28.12
CA LEU A 407 -4.72 13.17 -27.15
C LEU A 407 -3.98 13.89 -26.00
N PHE A 408 -4.57 14.98 -25.50
CA PHE A 408 -4.11 15.64 -24.27
C PHE A 408 -4.87 15.10 -23.06
N SER A 409 -4.14 14.71 -22.01
CA SER A 409 -4.73 14.25 -20.75
C SER A 409 -4.01 14.82 -19.53
N VAL A 410 -4.76 14.88 -18.43
CA VAL A 410 -4.27 15.25 -17.10
C VAL A 410 -4.64 14.15 -16.12
N ALA A 411 -3.63 13.52 -15.52
CA ALA A 411 -3.79 12.48 -14.51
C ALA A 411 -3.38 13.00 -13.12
N HIS A 412 -4.02 12.47 -12.07
CA HIS A 412 -3.92 12.95 -10.68
C HIS A 412 -3.54 11.80 -9.75
N SER A 413 -2.72 12.02 -8.72
CA SER A 413 -2.48 11.02 -7.68
C SER A 413 -2.10 11.60 -6.31
N GLU A 414 -2.42 10.89 -5.22
CA GLU A 414 -1.81 11.10 -3.88
C GLU A 414 -0.31 10.72 -3.88
N SER A 415 0.06 9.61 -4.53
CA SER A 415 1.43 9.09 -4.53
C SER A 415 2.14 9.22 -5.89
N ARG A 416 3.44 9.53 -5.84
CA ARG A 416 4.26 9.57 -7.06
C ARG A 416 4.36 8.20 -7.74
N ALA A 417 4.28 7.12 -6.96
CA ALA A 417 4.42 5.74 -7.41
C ALA A 417 3.31 5.34 -8.39
N LEU A 418 2.08 5.87 -8.20
CA LEU A 418 0.91 5.50 -8.99
C LEU A 418 0.66 6.44 -10.18
N LEU A 419 1.27 7.64 -10.18
CA LEU A 419 1.01 8.68 -11.18
C LEU A 419 1.21 8.22 -12.64
N ASN A 420 2.13 7.29 -12.89
CA ASN A 420 2.47 6.81 -14.24
C ASN A 420 1.61 5.63 -14.70
N GLN A 421 0.73 5.09 -13.86
CA GLN A 421 -0.22 4.05 -14.25
C GLN A 421 -1.24 4.60 -15.26
N ILE A 422 -1.82 3.72 -16.08
CA ILE A 422 -2.76 4.12 -17.16
C ILE A 422 -3.93 4.95 -16.62
N GLN A 423 -4.47 4.56 -15.46
CA GLN A 423 -5.56 5.27 -14.79
C GLN A 423 -5.07 6.06 -13.56
N SER A 424 -3.76 6.30 -13.45
CA SER A 424 -3.13 6.86 -12.26
C SER A 424 -3.49 6.07 -11.00
N ASP A 425 -3.95 6.72 -9.94
CA ASP A 425 -4.44 6.07 -8.72
C ASP A 425 -5.96 5.89 -8.68
N GLY A 426 -6.59 5.77 -9.85
CA GLY A 426 -7.99 5.42 -10.00
C GLY A 426 -8.20 4.32 -11.05
N PRO A 427 -9.46 4.10 -11.48
CA PRO A 427 -10.68 4.70 -10.96
C PRO A 427 -10.92 4.36 -9.48
N ILE A 428 -11.52 5.32 -8.77
CA ILE A 428 -11.85 5.17 -7.36
C ILE A 428 -13.14 4.36 -7.25
N ALA A 429 -13.02 3.12 -6.76
CA ALA A 429 -14.18 2.39 -6.26
C ALA A 429 -14.84 3.21 -5.14
N MET A 430 -16.17 3.13 -5.04
CA MET A 430 -16.91 3.81 -3.97
C MET A 430 -16.80 5.34 -3.96
N SER A 431 -16.55 5.99 -5.10
CA SER A 431 -16.42 7.46 -5.16
C SER A 431 -17.71 8.20 -4.80
N ALA A 432 -17.94 8.52 -3.52
CA ALA A 432 -18.91 9.55 -3.16
C ALA A 432 -18.24 10.91 -3.32
N ALA A 433 -19.00 11.92 -3.76
CA ALA A 433 -18.56 13.31 -3.70
C ALA A 433 -17.18 13.62 -4.37
N GLN A 434 -16.77 12.85 -5.38
CA GLN A 434 -15.67 13.23 -6.27
C GLN A 434 -15.73 12.53 -7.63
N ASN A 435 -14.85 12.94 -8.56
CA ASN A 435 -14.65 12.27 -9.82
C ASN A 435 -14.20 10.81 -9.61
N THR A 436 -14.93 9.86 -10.20
CA THR A 436 -14.55 8.45 -10.19
C THR A 436 -13.19 8.22 -10.86
N TYR A 437 -12.90 8.96 -11.94
CA TYR A 437 -11.69 8.78 -12.72
C TYR A 437 -10.62 9.81 -12.35
N ARG A 438 -9.38 9.31 -12.32
CA ARG A 438 -8.19 10.10 -11.97
C ARG A 438 -7.44 10.62 -13.17
N VAL A 439 -7.87 10.25 -14.37
CA VAL A 439 -7.37 10.73 -15.65
C VAL A 439 -8.48 11.42 -16.41
N GLN A 440 -8.22 12.67 -16.84
CA GLN A 440 -9.16 13.47 -17.60
C GLN A 440 -8.58 13.73 -18.99
N HIS A 441 -9.40 13.54 -20.02
CA HIS A 441 -9.04 13.79 -21.42
C HIS A 441 -9.64 15.11 -21.89
N TYR A 442 -8.84 15.89 -22.61
CA TYR A 442 -9.22 17.20 -23.11
C TYR A 442 -9.06 17.23 -24.62
N ASN A 443 -10.11 17.68 -25.32
CA ASN A 443 -10.04 17.97 -26.74
C ASN A 443 -9.95 19.49 -26.95
N ILE A 444 -8.73 20.02 -26.85
CA ILE A 444 -8.46 21.46 -26.95
C ILE A 444 -8.32 21.83 -28.43
N SER A 445 -9.08 22.81 -28.90
CA SER A 445 -8.96 23.33 -30.28
C SER A 445 -8.85 24.85 -30.35
N ALA A 446 -9.19 25.57 -29.27
CA ALA A 446 -9.11 27.02 -29.17
C ALA A 446 -7.87 27.44 -28.36
N SER A 447 -7.23 28.53 -28.78
CA SER A 447 -6.27 29.28 -27.95
C SER A 447 -7.01 30.32 -27.10
N ASN A 448 -6.38 30.80 -26.02
CA ASN A 448 -6.98 31.74 -25.07
C ASN A 448 -8.29 31.23 -24.44
N SER A 449 -8.30 29.98 -23.98
CA SER A 449 -9.45 29.35 -23.32
C SER A 449 -9.07 28.76 -21.96
N THR A 450 -9.96 28.90 -20.99
CA THR A 450 -9.79 28.27 -19.66
C THR A 450 -10.67 27.04 -19.58
N HIS A 451 -10.10 25.93 -19.09
CA HIS A 451 -10.80 24.68 -18.86
C HIS A 451 -10.73 24.36 -17.38
N THR A 452 -11.89 24.35 -16.72
CA THR A 452 -12.02 23.92 -15.33
C THR A 452 -12.93 22.70 -15.30
N SER A 453 -12.46 21.62 -14.68
CA SER A 453 -13.24 20.41 -14.52
C SER A 453 -14.42 20.67 -13.59
N ARG A 454 -15.59 20.13 -13.96
CA ARG A 454 -16.79 20.21 -13.12
C ARG A 454 -16.73 19.24 -11.95
N LEU A 455 -16.10 18.07 -12.14
CA LEU A 455 -15.98 17.06 -11.10
C LEU A 455 -14.68 17.29 -10.32
N LEU A 456 -14.79 17.40 -9.00
CA LEU A 456 -13.62 17.61 -8.15
C LEU A 456 -12.75 16.35 -8.04
N GLN A 457 -11.47 16.57 -7.76
CA GLN A 457 -10.50 15.54 -7.38
C GLN A 457 -10.21 15.70 -5.88
N GLY A 458 -10.52 14.67 -5.10
CA GLY A 458 -10.09 14.55 -3.71
C GLY A 458 -8.67 13.99 -3.60
N GLY A 459 -7.92 14.37 -2.56
CA GLY A 459 -6.56 13.88 -2.28
C GLY A 459 -5.64 13.87 -3.50
N VAL A 460 -5.00 14.99 -3.79
CA VAL A 460 -4.09 15.13 -4.94
C VAL A 460 -2.81 15.81 -4.48
N ARG A 461 -1.68 15.15 -4.62
CA ARG A 461 -0.37 15.79 -4.54
C ARG A 461 0.28 15.92 -5.91
N TRP A 462 0.07 14.95 -6.79
CA TRP A 462 0.74 14.88 -8.07
C TRP A 462 -0.24 15.07 -9.22
N GLN A 463 0.16 15.84 -10.23
CA GLN A 463 -0.51 15.88 -11.53
C GLN A 463 0.50 15.59 -12.65
N ILE A 464 0.10 14.82 -13.67
CA ILE A 464 0.89 14.65 -14.89
C ILE A 464 0.06 15.05 -16.10
N LEU A 465 0.61 15.97 -16.88
CA LEU A 465 0.06 16.47 -18.12
C LEU A 465 0.74 15.72 -19.27
N THR A 466 -0.02 15.11 -20.15
CA THR A 466 0.50 14.31 -21.26
C THR A 466 -0.16 14.72 -22.58
N LEU A 467 0.64 15.17 -23.55
CA LEU A 467 0.20 15.39 -24.94
C LEU A 467 0.84 14.32 -25.82
N SER A 468 0.01 13.45 -26.40
CA SER A 468 0.47 12.34 -27.25
C SER A 468 0.20 12.54 -28.75
N SER A 469 -0.66 13.48 -29.12
CA SER A 469 -0.99 13.76 -30.52
C SER A 469 -0.05 14.82 -31.12
N PRO A 470 0.27 14.78 -32.43
CA PRO A 470 1.17 15.73 -33.08
C PRO A 470 0.67 17.18 -32.98
N GLY A 471 1.23 17.95 -32.05
CA GLY A 471 0.74 19.28 -31.72
C GLY A 471 1.56 19.97 -30.63
N GLU A 472 1.14 21.19 -30.31
CA GLU A 472 1.76 22.04 -29.30
C GLU A 472 0.68 22.69 -28.43
N LEU A 473 0.89 22.67 -27.12
CA LEU A 473 0.10 23.36 -26.11
C LEU A 473 1.02 24.25 -25.26
N ILE A 474 0.63 25.51 -25.10
CA ILE A 474 1.19 26.43 -24.12
C ILE A 474 0.11 26.69 -23.09
N LEU A 475 0.35 26.25 -21.86
CA LEU A 475 -0.59 26.33 -20.75
C LEU A 475 -0.07 27.28 -19.69
N SER A 476 -0.98 27.89 -18.94
CA SER A 476 -0.69 28.68 -17.74
C SER A 476 -1.73 28.33 -16.68
N GLU A 477 -1.48 28.74 -15.44
CA GLU A 477 -2.45 28.58 -14.33
C GLU A 477 -2.95 27.13 -14.17
N VAL A 478 -2.08 26.15 -14.45
CA VAL A 478 -2.40 24.73 -14.26
C VAL A 478 -2.36 24.40 -12.77
N GLY A 479 -3.44 23.83 -12.24
CA GLY A 479 -3.51 23.42 -10.84
C GLY A 479 -4.88 22.91 -10.41
N ILE A 480 -5.17 23.08 -9.12
CA ILE A 480 -6.44 22.70 -8.48
C ILE A 480 -7.04 23.94 -7.81
N ILE A 481 -8.28 24.29 -8.15
CA ILE A 481 -9.06 25.32 -7.45
C ILE A 481 -9.72 24.66 -6.24
N PRO A 482 -9.41 25.06 -5.00
CA PRO A 482 -10.03 24.46 -3.81
C PRO A 482 -11.55 24.58 -3.87
N SER A 483 -12.27 23.48 -3.59
CA SER A 483 -13.74 23.51 -3.53
C SER A 483 -14.28 24.22 -2.29
N TYR A 484 -13.45 24.32 -1.25
CA TYR A 484 -13.72 25.06 -0.02
C TYR A 484 -12.38 25.43 0.65
N TYR A 485 -12.47 26.29 1.67
CA TYR A 485 -11.31 26.65 2.49
C TYR A 485 -10.98 25.52 3.47
N THR A 486 -9.79 24.92 3.34
CA THR A 486 -9.26 23.95 4.32
C THR A 486 -8.91 24.67 5.63
N PRO A 487 -9.57 24.35 6.76
CA PRO A 487 -9.33 25.05 8.02
C PRO A 487 -7.91 24.84 8.53
N ARG A 488 -7.19 25.93 8.82
CA ARG A 488 -5.88 25.85 9.50
C ARG A 488 -6.05 25.47 10.98
N PRO A 489 -5.06 24.81 11.60
CA PRO A 489 -5.09 24.58 13.04
C PRO A 489 -5.19 25.91 13.81
N ARG A 490 -6.12 25.97 14.78
CA ARG A 490 -6.24 27.08 15.74
C ARG A 490 -5.35 26.85 16.96
N ALA A 491 -5.21 25.60 17.35
CA ALA A 491 -4.32 25.15 18.40
C ALA A 491 -2.85 25.12 17.94
N SER A 492 -1.94 24.93 18.90
CA SER A 492 -0.51 24.76 18.62
C SER A 492 0.10 23.67 19.49
N PHE A 493 1.12 22.99 18.95
CA PHE A 493 1.95 22.04 19.69
C PHE A 493 3.35 22.00 19.06
N ASP A 494 4.36 22.25 19.87
CA ASP A 494 5.78 22.12 19.55
C ASP A 494 6.48 21.45 20.74
N CYS A 495 7.51 20.64 20.46
CA CYS A 495 8.31 20.02 21.51
C CYS A 495 9.76 19.85 21.08
N SER A 496 10.61 19.48 22.03
CA SER A 496 12.05 19.21 21.79
C SER A 496 12.31 18.16 20.71
N ASN A 497 11.37 17.24 20.46
CA ASN A 497 11.43 16.30 19.35
C ASN A 497 10.67 16.83 18.12
N ARG A 498 11.40 17.36 17.15
CA ARG A 498 10.82 17.93 15.92
C ARG A 498 9.98 16.92 15.12
N ASN A 499 10.29 15.63 15.20
CA ASN A 499 9.51 14.60 14.51
C ASN A 499 8.10 14.50 15.11
N TRP A 500 7.96 14.58 16.43
CA TRP A 500 6.65 14.54 17.09
C TRP A 500 5.84 15.81 16.86
N THR A 501 6.51 16.97 16.74
CA THR A 501 5.87 18.19 16.25
C THR A 501 5.33 18.02 14.84
N ASN A 502 6.07 17.38 13.94
CA ASN A 502 5.60 17.12 12.58
C ASN A 502 4.45 16.09 12.55
N ILE A 503 4.48 15.07 13.41
CA ILE A 503 3.37 14.11 13.60
C ILE A 503 2.08 14.87 13.97
N TRP A 504 2.16 15.77 14.96
CA TRP A 504 1.01 16.58 15.36
C TRP A 504 0.44 17.40 14.19
N ARG A 505 1.31 18.05 13.42
CA ARG A 505 0.89 18.86 12.25
C ARG A 505 0.26 18.01 11.16
N ALA A 506 0.80 16.82 10.88
CA ALA A 506 0.28 15.92 9.86
C ALA A 506 -1.13 15.41 10.21
N GLY A 507 -1.41 15.08 11.47
CA GLY A 507 -2.75 14.66 11.85
C GLY A 507 -3.77 15.80 11.80
N ALA A 508 -3.36 17.03 12.16
CA ALA A 508 -4.20 18.23 11.98
C ALA A 508 -4.48 18.54 10.49
N GLN A 509 -3.51 18.31 9.59
CA GLN A 509 -3.70 18.42 8.14
C GLN A 509 -4.61 17.32 7.60
N THR A 510 -4.45 16.09 8.08
CA THR A 510 -5.24 14.92 7.67
C THR A 510 -6.73 15.18 7.89
N VAL A 511 -7.14 15.59 9.09
CA VAL A 511 -8.56 15.89 9.35
C VAL A 511 -9.05 17.13 8.61
N ALA A 512 -8.16 18.10 8.32
CA ALA A 512 -8.54 19.29 7.56
C ALA A 512 -8.94 18.96 6.12
N LEU A 513 -8.24 18.02 5.48
CA LEU A 513 -8.58 17.54 4.14
C LEU A 513 -9.80 16.61 4.13
N SER A 514 -10.08 15.92 5.24
CA SER A 514 -11.27 15.09 5.41
C SER A 514 -12.53 15.87 5.86
N MET A 515 -12.45 17.19 6.07
CA MET A 515 -13.61 18.03 6.37
C MET A 515 -14.18 18.63 5.09
N ILE A 516 -15.45 18.38 4.77
CA ILE A 516 -16.14 18.88 3.57
C ILE A 516 -17.22 19.87 4.00
N ALA A 517 -17.11 21.12 3.55
CA ALA A 517 -18.07 22.17 3.88
C ALA A 517 -19.44 21.90 3.24
N ALA A 518 -20.52 22.32 3.91
CA ALA A 518 -21.87 22.26 3.34
C ALA A 518 -21.93 22.92 1.95
N GLN A 519 -22.68 22.32 1.02
CA GLN A 519 -22.91 22.84 -0.33
C GLN A 519 -21.65 22.98 -1.21
N SER A 520 -20.51 22.39 -0.82
CA SER A 520 -19.24 22.52 -1.55
C SER A 520 -19.02 21.44 -2.61
N ILE A 521 -19.78 20.35 -2.56
CA ILE A 521 -19.77 19.30 -3.60
C ILE A 521 -20.69 19.73 -4.75
N PRO A 522 -20.25 19.65 -6.02
CA PRO A 522 -21.07 20.02 -7.18
C PRO A 522 -22.14 18.95 -7.47
N ASP A 523 -23.10 19.29 -8.32
CA ASP A 523 -24.00 18.30 -8.91
C ASP A 523 -23.24 17.48 -9.95
N PHE A 524 -23.34 16.15 -9.85
CA PHE A 524 -22.55 15.21 -10.67
C PHE A 524 -23.24 14.92 -11.99
N TRP A 525 -24.57 15.00 -12.00
CA TRP A 525 -25.38 14.98 -13.21
C TRP A 525 -25.85 16.40 -13.53
N GLN A 526 -25.92 16.72 -14.81
CA GLN A 526 -26.51 17.98 -15.27
C GLN A 526 -27.94 17.69 -15.71
N ILE A 527 -28.92 18.21 -14.98
CA ILE A 527 -30.34 18.02 -15.29
C ILE A 527 -30.78 19.06 -16.33
N SER A 528 -31.47 18.60 -17.37
CA SER A 528 -32.01 19.45 -18.44
C SER A 528 -33.44 19.03 -18.81
N SER A 529 -34.12 19.82 -19.63
CA SER A 529 -35.44 19.46 -20.18
C SER A 529 -35.42 18.20 -21.07
N GLU A 530 -34.25 17.79 -21.55
CA GLU A 530 -34.08 16.55 -22.32
C GLU A 530 -33.83 15.32 -21.44
N GLY A 531 -33.36 15.50 -20.21
CA GLY A 531 -32.98 14.43 -19.28
C GLY A 531 -31.69 14.75 -18.50
N ALA A 532 -31.16 13.74 -17.81
CA ALA A 532 -29.92 13.83 -17.04
C ALA A 532 -28.70 13.56 -17.94
N PHE A 533 -27.82 14.54 -18.07
CA PHE A 533 -26.54 14.40 -18.76
C PHE A 533 -25.46 13.95 -17.77
N ILE A 534 -24.77 12.85 -18.12
CA ILE A 534 -23.71 12.24 -17.31
C ILE A 534 -22.46 12.11 -18.17
N GLU A 535 -21.31 12.49 -17.62
CA GLU A 535 -19.99 12.43 -18.27
C GLU A 535 -18.97 11.84 -17.30
N SER A 536 -18.19 10.85 -17.74
CA SER A 536 -17.06 10.26 -16.98
C SER A 536 -17.36 10.06 -15.49
N ALA A 537 -18.47 9.40 -15.19
CA ALA A 537 -18.93 9.16 -13.83
C ALA A 537 -19.55 7.76 -13.75
N ALA A 538 -19.03 6.93 -12.85
CA ALA A 538 -19.57 5.60 -12.66
C ALA A 538 -21.03 5.64 -12.15
N PRO A 539 -21.86 4.66 -12.53
CA PRO A 539 -23.23 4.57 -12.06
C PRO A 539 -23.30 4.52 -10.53
N GLN A 540 -23.97 5.51 -9.94
CA GLN A 540 -24.30 5.53 -8.51
C GLN A 540 -25.59 4.74 -8.26
N PRO A 541 -25.67 3.97 -7.16
CA PRO A 541 -26.86 3.20 -6.83
C PRO A 541 -28.01 4.14 -6.41
N TYR A 542 -29.23 3.81 -6.82
CA TYR A 542 -30.44 4.43 -6.27
C TYR A 542 -30.49 4.19 -4.75
N ALA A 543 -30.74 5.25 -3.99
CA ALA A 543 -30.65 5.25 -2.53
C ALA A 543 -31.91 4.77 -1.81
N GLY A 544 -32.99 4.46 -2.55
CA GLY A 544 -34.22 3.93 -1.96
C GLY A 544 -33.98 2.64 -1.17
N LEU A 545 -34.48 2.58 0.06
CA LEU A 545 -34.22 1.46 0.99
C LEU A 545 -34.61 0.10 0.41
N GLN A 546 -35.77 0.03 -0.25
CA GLN A 546 -36.27 -1.19 -0.89
C GLN A 546 -35.36 -1.70 -2.00
N ALA A 547 -34.60 -0.82 -2.66
CA ALA A 547 -33.74 -1.19 -3.77
C ALA A 547 -32.48 -1.95 -3.31
N GLN A 548 -32.04 -1.74 -2.06
CA GLN A 548 -30.79 -2.31 -1.56
C GLN A 548 -30.82 -3.83 -1.37
N ALA A 549 -32.02 -4.43 -1.32
CA ALA A 549 -32.21 -5.87 -1.11
C ALA A 549 -32.84 -6.58 -2.31
N LEU A 550 -32.95 -5.91 -3.46
CA LEU A 550 -33.58 -6.50 -4.65
C LEU A 550 -32.75 -7.64 -5.22
N THR A 551 -33.37 -8.79 -5.41
CA THR A 551 -32.75 -9.97 -6.06
C THR A 551 -33.22 -10.16 -7.50
N SER A 552 -34.40 -9.67 -7.85
CA SER A 552 -35.01 -9.80 -9.18
C SER A 552 -35.74 -8.52 -9.55
N TYR A 553 -35.47 -7.97 -10.72
CA TYR A 553 -36.14 -6.76 -11.20
C TYR A 553 -35.89 -6.53 -12.69
N ARG A 554 -36.70 -5.65 -13.28
CA ARG A 554 -36.49 -5.11 -14.63
C ARG A 554 -36.26 -3.61 -14.56
N MET A 555 -35.13 -3.17 -15.09
CA MET A 555 -34.75 -1.78 -15.25
C MET A 555 -34.92 -1.37 -16.73
N ASN A 556 -35.72 -0.35 -17.02
CA ASN A 556 -35.88 0.21 -18.37
C ASN A 556 -35.56 1.70 -18.36
N PHE A 557 -34.82 2.18 -19.37
CA PHE A 557 -34.53 3.59 -19.54
C PHE A 557 -34.28 3.95 -21.00
N MET A 558 -34.46 5.23 -21.33
CA MET A 558 -34.06 5.80 -22.61
C MET A 558 -32.68 6.44 -22.46
N VAL A 559 -31.79 6.20 -23.41
CA VAL A 559 -30.44 6.79 -23.44
C VAL A 559 -30.12 7.35 -24.82
N LYS A 560 -29.44 8.50 -24.84
CA LYS A 560 -28.86 9.13 -26.03
C LYS A 560 -27.35 9.27 -25.83
N PRO A 561 -26.53 8.34 -26.37
CA PRO A 561 -25.07 8.43 -26.26
C PRO A 561 -24.55 9.67 -26.99
N ILE A 562 -23.77 10.50 -26.30
CA ILE A 562 -23.19 11.73 -26.87
C ILE A 562 -21.76 11.46 -27.34
N THR A 563 -20.93 10.87 -26.48
CA THR A 563 -19.52 10.54 -26.78
C THR A 563 -19.20 9.13 -26.35
N GLY A 564 -18.71 8.30 -27.27
CA GLY A 564 -18.09 6.99 -27.01
C GLY A 564 -19.00 5.85 -26.55
N GLY A 565 -20.01 6.11 -25.72
CA GLY A 565 -20.84 5.06 -25.13
C GLY A 565 -21.60 5.50 -23.88
N PHE A 566 -22.04 4.52 -23.10
CA PHE A 566 -22.70 4.71 -21.80
C PHE A 566 -22.55 3.46 -20.93
N SER A 567 -22.93 3.57 -19.66
CA SER A 567 -22.89 2.46 -18.71
C SER A 567 -24.09 2.48 -17.76
N PHE A 568 -24.36 1.34 -17.13
CA PHE A 568 -25.33 1.22 -16.05
C PHE A 568 -24.89 0.09 -15.11
N LYS A 569 -25.49 0.03 -13.92
CA LYS A 569 -25.15 -0.96 -12.90
C LYS A 569 -26.41 -1.63 -12.40
N VAL A 570 -26.30 -2.92 -12.11
CA VAL A 570 -27.32 -3.73 -11.45
C VAL A 570 -26.69 -4.52 -10.31
N LEU A 571 -27.50 -4.99 -9.36
CA LEU A 571 -27.06 -5.69 -8.14
C LEU A 571 -25.96 -4.91 -7.39
N SER A 572 -26.11 -3.58 -7.33
CA SER A 572 -25.16 -2.68 -6.68
C SER A 572 -25.44 -2.59 -5.19
N ASP A 573 -24.40 -2.71 -4.37
CA ASP A 573 -24.50 -2.30 -2.98
C ASP A 573 -24.59 -0.77 -2.84
N THR A 574 -24.72 -0.30 -1.61
CA THR A 574 -24.85 1.12 -1.26
C THR A 574 -23.59 1.93 -1.55
N LEU A 575 -22.42 1.29 -1.62
CA LEU A 575 -21.13 1.91 -1.89
C LEU A 575 -20.85 1.98 -3.40
N GLY A 576 -21.60 1.24 -4.21
CA GLY A 576 -21.50 1.26 -5.66
C GLY A 576 -20.73 0.08 -6.24
N ASP A 577 -20.43 -0.97 -5.48
CA ASP A 577 -19.88 -2.20 -6.02
C ASP A 577 -21.02 -3.15 -6.46
N GLY A 578 -20.96 -3.69 -7.68
CA GLY A 578 -22.04 -4.47 -8.27
C GLY A 578 -21.69 -5.11 -9.60
N ILE A 579 -22.69 -5.27 -10.48
CA ILE A 579 -22.47 -5.69 -11.86
C ILE A 579 -22.54 -4.47 -12.78
N TYR A 580 -21.37 -3.99 -13.18
CA TYR A 580 -21.20 -2.86 -14.08
C TYR A 580 -21.31 -3.31 -15.54
N VAL A 581 -22.26 -2.74 -16.28
CA VAL A 581 -22.48 -3.02 -17.70
C VAL A 581 -22.09 -1.81 -18.53
N TRP A 582 -21.19 -2.03 -19.49
CA TRP A 582 -20.60 -1.01 -20.33
C TRP A 582 -20.90 -1.24 -21.79
N ILE A 583 -21.44 -0.22 -22.46
CA ILE A 583 -21.65 -0.19 -23.90
C ILE A 583 -20.61 0.75 -24.48
N ASN A 584 -19.67 0.18 -25.25
CA ASN A 584 -18.63 0.92 -25.94
C ASN A 584 -18.93 0.93 -27.45
N LEU A 585 -19.26 2.11 -27.98
CA LEU A 585 -19.61 2.29 -29.39
C LEU A 585 -18.38 2.44 -30.28
N SER A 586 -17.22 2.79 -29.71
CA SER A 586 -15.98 2.93 -30.49
C SER A 586 -15.45 1.59 -31.02
N ASN A 587 -15.68 0.50 -30.27
CA ASN A 587 -15.30 -0.87 -30.63
C ASN A 587 -16.52 -1.78 -30.87
N SER A 588 -17.75 -1.23 -30.83
CA SER A 588 -19.01 -1.96 -30.95
C SER A 588 -19.11 -3.16 -30.00
N THR A 589 -18.83 -2.96 -28.71
CA THR A 589 -18.96 -4.02 -27.68
C THR A 589 -19.92 -3.65 -26.56
N ILE A 590 -20.51 -4.68 -25.96
CA ILE A 590 -21.13 -4.62 -24.63
C ILE A 590 -20.37 -5.59 -23.71
N SER A 591 -20.04 -5.15 -22.51
CA SER A 591 -19.28 -5.93 -21.54
C SER A 591 -19.83 -5.76 -20.14
N ALA A 592 -19.80 -6.82 -19.34
CA ALA A 592 -20.22 -6.83 -17.95
C ALA A 592 -19.01 -7.16 -17.06
N TYR A 593 -18.89 -6.43 -15.96
CA TYR A 593 -17.79 -6.50 -15.00
C TYR A 593 -18.34 -6.65 -13.58
N SER A 594 -17.62 -7.38 -12.73
CA SER A 594 -17.85 -7.42 -11.29
C SER A 594 -17.04 -6.30 -10.66
N GLY A 595 -17.70 -5.23 -10.21
CA GLY A 595 -17.03 -4.06 -9.68
C GLY A 595 -17.84 -2.77 -9.83
N SER A 596 -17.12 -1.65 -9.82
CA SER A 596 -17.69 -0.31 -9.95
C SER A 596 -17.62 0.25 -11.38
N THR A 597 -16.67 -0.19 -12.19
CA THR A 597 -16.21 0.43 -13.46
C THR A 597 -15.72 -0.58 -14.51
N GLU A 598 -15.28 -0.07 -15.67
CA GLU A 598 -14.80 -0.83 -16.83
C GLU A 598 -13.42 -1.48 -16.67
N VAL A 599 -12.69 -1.17 -15.61
CA VAL A 599 -11.36 -1.76 -15.34
C VAL A 599 -11.41 -2.92 -14.34
N ASP A 600 -12.59 -3.20 -13.80
CA ASP A 600 -12.80 -4.27 -12.83
C ASP A 600 -12.81 -5.66 -13.50
N THR A 601 -13.18 -6.70 -12.76
CA THR A 601 -13.09 -8.08 -13.24
C THR A 601 -14.13 -8.35 -14.34
N LEU A 602 -13.68 -8.60 -15.57
CA LEU A 602 -14.55 -8.92 -16.70
C LEU A 602 -15.30 -10.25 -16.47
N LEU A 603 -16.63 -10.21 -16.58
CA LEU A 603 -17.50 -11.39 -16.46
C LEU A 603 -17.96 -11.91 -17.83
N GLN A 604 -18.39 -11.01 -18.71
CA GLN A 604 -18.92 -11.38 -20.03
C GLN A 604 -18.70 -10.24 -21.03
N THR A 605 -18.48 -10.58 -22.30
CA THR A 605 -18.47 -9.61 -23.41
C THR A 605 -19.21 -10.16 -24.63
N ALA A 606 -19.77 -9.25 -25.43
CA ALA A 606 -20.38 -9.55 -26.72
C ALA A 606 -20.17 -8.40 -27.72
N ARG A 607 -20.15 -8.74 -29.01
CA ARG A 607 -20.16 -7.72 -30.08
C ARG A 607 -21.57 -7.24 -30.33
N LEU A 608 -21.70 -5.93 -30.53
CA LEU A 608 -22.92 -5.29 -30.96
C LEU A 608 -22.99 -5.36 -32.49
N ASN A 609 -24.09 -5.86 -33.03
CA ASN A 609 -24.40 -5.80 -34.47
C ASN A 609 -24.76 -4.38 -34.92
N VAL A 610 -24.37 -3.37 -34.15
CA VAL A 610 -24.80 -1.99 -34.27
C VAL A 610 -23.56 -1.10 -34.41
N THR A 611 -23.54 -0.31 -35.47
CA THR A 611 -22.41 0.54 -35.86
C THR A 611 -22.50 1.91 -35.21
N SER A 612 -21.49 2.76 -35.46
CA SER A 612 -21.38 4.17 -35.02
C SER A 612 -22.58 5.08 -35.35
N SER A 613 -23.59 4.60 -36.09
CA SER A 613 -24.83 5.31 -36.38
C SER A 613 -25.76 5.52 -35.18
N LEU A 614 -25.44 4.97 -34.00
CA LEU A 614 -26.19 5.14 -32.75
C LEU A 614 -25.84 6.42 -31.96
N LEU A 615 -24.74 7.10 -32.31
CA LEU A 615 -24.38 8.35 -31.64
C LEU A 615 -25.47 9.40 -31.85
N SER A 616 -25.77 10.15 -30.79
CA SER A 616 -26.77 11.23 -30.77
C SER A 616 -28.22 10.82 -31.08
N GLN A 617 -28.55 9.53 -31.00
CA GLN A 617 -29.93 9.03 -31.14
C GLN A 617 -30.45 8.40 -29.85
N TRP A 618 -31.77 8.47 -29.63
CA TRP A 618 -32.41 7.84 -28.48
C TRP A 618 -32.59 6.33 -28.68
N HIS A 619 -32.25 5.57 -27.65
CA HIS A 619 -32.38 4.12 -27.61
C HIS A 619 -33.06 3.67 -26.33
N ASN A 620 -33.92 2.66 -26.45
CA ASN A 620 -34.53 2.01 -25.30
C ASN A 620 -33.62 0.88 -24.81
N VAL A 621 -33.27 0.90 -23.53
CA VAL A 621 -32.46 -0.15 -22.89
C VAL A 621 -33.29 -0.82 -21.80
N SER A 622 -33.30 -2.15 -21.80
CA SER A 622 -33.96 -2.96 -20.78
C SER A 622 -32.97 -3.98 -20.22
N ALA A 623 -32.73 -3.94 -18.91
CA ALA A 623 -31.96 -4.93 -18.18
C ALA A 623 -32.89 -5.72 -17.25
N SER A 624 -32.96 -7.04 -17.43
CA SER A 624 -33.69 -7.95 -16.55
C SER A 624 -32.70 -8.74 -15.71
N VAL A 625 -32.90 -8.68 -14.39
CA VAL A 625 -32.10 -9.35 -13.38
C VAL A 625 -32.98 -10.38 -12.69
N ASN A 626 -32.47 -11.60 -12.57
CA ASN A 626 -33.07 -12.67 -11.79
C ASN A 626 -31.97 -13.40 -11.04
N THR A 627 -31.65 -12.89 -9.85
CA THR A 627 -30.55 -13.33 -9.00
C THR A 627 -29.24 -13.34 -9.77
N SER A 628 -28.78 -14.52 -10.22
CA SER A 628 -27.55 -14.68 -11.00
C SER A 628 -27.67 -14.33 -12.47
N ASN A 629 -28.88 -14.42 -13.04
CA ASN A 629 -29.10 -14.30 -14.47
C ASN A 629 -29.39 -12.86 -14.86
N ILE A 630 -28.64 -12.34 -15.83
CA ILE A 630 -28.76 -10.96 -16.31
C ILE A 630 -28.94 -10.99 -17.83
N THR A 631 -29.95 -10.30 -18.33
CA THR A 631 -30.19 -10.13 -19.77
C THR A 631 -30.42 -8.66 -20.10
N VAL A 632 -29.76 -8.19 -21.16
CA VAL A 632 -29.80 -6.80 -21.63
C VAL A 632 -30.33 -6.76 -23.06
N LEU A 633 -31.32 -5.90 -23.28
CA LEU A 633 -31.91 -5.62 -24.58
C LEU A 633 -31.68 -4.15 -24.93
N ILE A 634 -31.38 -3.89 -26.20
CA ILE A 634 -31.33 -2.55 -26.78
C ILE A 634 -32.33 -2.51 -27.95
N ASN A 635 -33.27 -1.57 -27.91
CA ASN A 635 -34.37 -1.45 -28.89
C ASN A 635 -35.10 -2.79 -29.10
N ASN A 636 -35.40 -3.48 -28.00
CA ASN A 636 -36.04 -4.81 -27.95
C ASN A 636 -35.24 -5.97 -28.59
N MET A 637 -33.97 -5.74 -28.95
CA MET A 637 -33.07 -6.79 -29.42
C MET A 637 -32.17 -7.26 -28.26
N PRO A 638 -32.10 -8.56 -27.95
CA PRO A 638 -31.17 -9.07 -26.94
C PRO A 638 -29.72 -8.89 -27.42
N VAL A 639 -28.90 -8.22 -26.60
CA VAL A 639 -27.49 -7.92 -26.91
C VAL A 639 -26.50 -8.59 -25.96
N LEU A 640 -26.95 -8.96 -24.76
CA LEU A 640 -26.13 -9.67 -23.78
C LEU A 640 -27.04 -10.52 -22.88
N SER A 641 -26.65 -11.76 -22.62
CA SER A 641 -27.31 -12.64 -21.66
C SER A 641 -26.25 -13.56 -21.04
N PHE A 642 -26.19 -13.60 -19.70
CA PHE A 642 -25.20 -14.37 -18.97
C PHE A 642 -25.67 -14.67 -17.55
N SER A 643 -24.94 -15.56 -16.88
CA SER A 643 -25.12 -15.88 -15.47
C SER A 643 -23.82 -15.59 -14.71
N GLN A 644 -23.92 -15.15 -13.47
CA GLN A 644 -22.76 -14.87 -12.59
C GLN A 644 -23.01 -15.34 -11.16
N ASN A 645 -21.94 -15.49 -10.39
CA ASN A 645 -21.95 -16.04 -9.02
C ASN A 645 -21.25 -15.13 -7.99
N VAL A 646 -21.12 -13.84 -8.28
CA VAL A 646 -20.37 -12.86 -7.48
C VAL A 646 -21.28 -11.88 -6.73
N LYS A 647 -22.45 -11.52 -7.29
CA LYS A 647 -23.42 -10.58 -6.69
C LYS A 647 -24.83 -11.16 -6.80
N PHE A 648 -25.67 -11.02 -5.78
CA PHE A 648 -26.98 -11.70 -5.75
C PHE A 648 -28.16 -10.81 -5.41
N TYR A 649 -27.89 -9.62 -4.87
CA TYR A 649 -28.89 -8.62 -4.54
C TYR A 649 -28.28 -7.23 -4.69
N GLY A 650 -29.12 -6.21 -4.80
CA GLY A 650 -28.69 -4.81 -4.75
C GLY A 650 -29.44 -3.90 -5.71
N SER A 651 -29.18 -2.62 -5.52
CA SER A 651 -29.76 -1.51 -6.26
C SER A 651 -29.24 -1.43 -7.70
N PHE A 652 -29.59 -0.35 -8.39
CA PHE A 652 -29.29 -0.09 -9.80
C PHE A 652 -28.87 1.36 -10.00
N GLY A 653 -28.21 1.67 -11.11
CA GLY A 653 -27.73 3.02 -11.43
C GLY A 653 -27.41 3.23 -12.90
N ILE A 654 -27.29 4.48 -13.33
CA ILE A 654 -26.88 4.89 -14.69
C ILE A 654 -25.63 5.78 -14.66
N GLY A 655 -24.79 5.70 -15.68
CA GLY A 655 -23.53 6.45 -15.72
C GLY A 655 -22.82 6.43 -17.08
N ALA A 656 -21.58 6.90 -17.11
CA ALA A 656 -20.74 6.90 -18.32
C ALA A 656 -19.28 6.59 -17.96
N ALA A 657 -18.63 5.75 -18.78
CA ALA A 657 -17.23 5.36 -18.61
C ALA A 657 -16.26 6.54 -18.80
N ASN A 658 -14.96 6.35 -18.53
CA ASN A 658 -13.97 7.43 -18.66
C ASN A 658 -13.95 8.01 -20.09
N GLY A 659 -14.05 9.34 -20.20
CA GLY A 659 -14.11 10.05 -21.48
C GLY A 659 -15.41 9.88 -22.28
N GLN A 660 -16.42 9.18 -21.73
CA GLN A 660 -17.73 9.01 -22.37
C GLN A 660 -18.78 9.93 -21.76
N SER A 661 -19.84 10.18 -22.52
CA SER A 661 -21.00 10.95 -22.04
C SER A 661 -22.31 10.56 -22.73
N ALA A 662 -23.42 10.65 -22.00
CA ALA A 662 -24.75 10.31 -22.47
C ALA A 662 -25.86 11.10 -21.75
N LEU A 663 -27.00 11.27 -22.42
CA LEU A 663 -28.26 11.77 -21.85
C LEU A 663 -29.18 10.61 -21.51
N PHE A 664 -29.84 10.65 -20.35
CA PHE A 664 -30.76 9.61 -19.87
C PHE A 664 -32.13 10.21 -19.52
N THR A 665 -33.21 9.47 -19.84
CA THR A 665 -34.59 9.85 -19.47
C THR A 665 -35.46 8.60 -19.28
N ASN A 666 -36.64 8.78 -18.67
CA ASN A 666 -37.66 7.74 -18.49
C ASN A 666 -37.13 6.45 -17.84
N LEU A 667 -36.42 6.58 -16.72
CA LEU A 667 -35.94 5.43 -15.94
C LEU A 667 -37.08 4.85 -15.10
N THR A 668 -37.35 3.56 -15.29
CA THR A 668 -38.35 2.80 -14.55
C THR A 668 -37.75 1.49 -14.06
N VAL A 669 -38.02 1.11 -12.82
CA VAL A 669 -37.63 -0.18 -12.26
C VAL A 669 -38.82 -0.84 -11.59
N THR A 670 -39.06 -2.09 -11.94
CA THR A 670 -40.17 -2.91 -11.44
C THR A 670 -39.67 -4.25 -10.91
N SER A 671 -40.21 -4.70 -9.79
CA SER A 671 -39.92 -6.02 -9.17
C SER A 671 -41.26 -6.66 -8.80
N GLU A 672 -41.52 -7.90 -9.21
CA GLU A 672 -42.76 -8.64 -8.86
C GLU A 672 -44.06 -7.82 -9.05
N ASP A 673 -44.15 -7.08 -10.16
CA ASP A 673 -45.23 -6.15 -10.53
C ASP A 673 -45.31 -4.84 -9.70
N ASP A 674 -44.49 -4.68 -8.66
CA ASP A 674 -44.35 -3.42 -7.91
C ASP A 674 -43.42 -2.43 -8.62
N GLN A 675 -43.83 -1.16 -8.68
CA GLN A 675 -42.99 -0.07 -9.18
C GLN A 675 -42.02 0.39 -8.09
N ILE A 676 -40.75 0.00 -8.22
CA ILE A 676 -39.68 0.35 -7.29
C ILE A 676 -39.23 1.81 -7.46
N TYR A 677 -39.09 2.25 -8.72
CA TYR A 677 -38.65 3.59 -9.08
C TYR A 677 -39.21 4.01 -10.44
N SER A 678 -39.55 5.29 -10.60
CA SER A 678 -39.99 5.87 -11.87
C SER A 678 -39.68 7.36 -11.89
N SER A 679 -38.92 7.81 -12.89
CA SER A 679 -38.56 9.21 -13.08
C SER A 679 -38.28 9.51 -14.55
N ASP A 680 -38.66 10.69 -15.02
CA ASP A 680 -38.27 11.18 -16.35
C ASP A 680 -36.82 11.70 -16.38
N LEU A 681 -36.17 11.84 -15.21
CA LEU A 681 -34.82 12.38 -15.01
C LEU A 681 -34.65 13.83 -15.47
N LYS A 682 -35.74 14.62 -15.48
CA LYS A 682 -35.74 16.04 -15.88
C LYS A 682 -35.90 17.00 -14.70
N SER A 683 -35.97 16.47 -13.49
CA SER A 683 -36.10 17.20 -12.22
C SER A 683 -34.85 16.99 -11.36
N GLU A 684 -34.48 18.02 -10.58
CA GLU A 684 -33.38 17.96 -9.61
C GLU A 684 -33.60 16.90 -8.52
N SER A 685 -34.84 16.44 -8.29
CA SER A 685 -35.12 15.31 -7.38
C SER A 685 -34.35 14.04 -7.74
N ALA A 686 -34.00 13.84 -9.02
CA ALA A 686 -33.16 12.73 -9.45
C ALA A 686 -31.73 12.79 -8.85
N LEU A 687 -31.24 14.00 -8.52
CA LEU A 687 -29.93 14.15 -7.88
C LEU A 687 -29.94 13.60 -6.46
N GLU A 688 -31.03 13.80 -5.73
CA GLU A 688 -31.24 13.28 -4.37
C GLU A 688 -31.43 11.76 -4.40
N ASP A 689 -32.23 11.24 -5.34
CA ASP A 689 -32.53 9.81 -5.49
C ASP A 689 -31.27 8.96 -5.63
N PHE A 690 -30.25 9.47 -6.35
CA PHE A 690 -28.99 8.77 -6.63
C PHE A 690 -27.80 9.30 -5.81
N LEU A 691 -28.03 10.26 -4.90
CA LEU A 691 -27.00 10.87 -4.06
C LEU A 691 -25.83 11.47 -4.87
N VAL A 692 -26.19 12.12 -5.97
CA VAL A 692 -25.28 12.73 -6.96
C VAL A 692 -25.40 14.27 -6.98
N GLY A 693 -26.12 14.85 -6.04
CA GLY A 693 -26.23 16.30 -5.83
C GLY A 693 -25.20 16.85 -4.84
N LYS A 694 -25.52 18.02 -4.28
CA LYS A 694 -24.72 18.68 -3.25
C LYS A 694 -24.89 18.03 -1.88
N ASN A 695 -23.90 18.21 -1.02
CA ASN A 695 -23.99 17.83 0.40
C ASN A 695 -24.75 18.91 1.19
N SER A 696 -25.69 18.48 2.02
CA SER A 696 -26.54 19.41 2.80
C SER A 696 -25.85 19.98 4.04
N LEU A 697 -24.79 19.32 4.51
CA LEU A 697 -24.17 19.54 5.81
C LEU A 697 -22.65 19.68 5.73
N ASN A 698 -22.06 20.29 6.75
CA ASN A 698 -20.63 20.14 7.01
C ASN A 698 -20.38 18.71 7.47
N VAL A 699 -19.46 18.00 6.84
CA VAL A 699 -19.26 16.58 7.14
C VAL A 699 -17.78 16.25 7.25
N ILE A 700 -17.45 15.39 8.20
CA ILE A 700 -16.17 14.73 8.31
C ILE A 700 -16.31 13.38 7.61
N VAL A 701 -15.42 13.13 6.65
CA VAL A 701 -15.36 11.86 5.92
C VAL A 701 -14.17 11.02 6.37
N ASP A 702 -14.17 9.75 5.96
CA ASP A 702 -13.09 8.79 6.17
C ASP A 702 -11.74 9.32 5.64
N GLY A 703 -11.63 9.67 4.35
CA GLY A 703 -10.41 10.13 3.73
C GLY A 703 -10.59 11.17 2.64
N ALA A 704 -9.47 11.72 2.17
CA ALA A 704 -9.48 12.79 1.17
C ALA A 704 -9.62 12.29 -0.27
N ARG A 705 -9.01 11.13 -0.61
CA ARG A 705 -8.99 10.58 -1.97
C ARG A 705 -10.10 9.59 -2.29
N ARG A 706 -10.40 8.60 -1.46
CA ARG A 706 -11.43 7.58 -1.77
C ARG A 706 -12.52 7.54 -0.73
N ASP A 707 -13.61 6.87 -1.08
CA ASP A 707 -14.91 6.79 -0.38
C ASP A 707 -15.57 8.17 -0.20
N ARG A 708 -14.98 9.05 0.64
CA ARG A 708 -15.47 10.38 1.01
C ARG A 708 -16.89 10.33 1.57
N ILE A 709 -17.08 9.43 2.53
CA ILE A 709 -18.35 9.10 3.18
C ILE A 709 -18.19 9.34 4.68
N ALA A 710 -19.27 9.67 5.38
CA ALA A 710 -19.24 9.76 6.83
C ALA A 710 -19.23 8.35 7.42
N TYR A 711 -18.16 7.98 8.14
CA TYR A 711 -18.05 6.72 8.87
C TYR A 711 -18.10 6.98 10.38
N ALA A 712 -18.92 6.20 11.10
CA ALA A 712 -19.11 6.41 12.54
C ALA A 712 -17.87 6.05 13.39
N GLY A 713 -17.12 5.00 13.01
CA GLY A 713 -15.87 4.62 13.67
C GLY A 713 -14.79 5.69 13.53
N ASP A 714 -14.62 6.23 12.32
CA ASP A 714 -13.68 7.30 11.99
C ASP A 714 -13.95 8.58 12.78
N LEU A 715 -15.23 8.93 12.94
CA LEU A 715 -15.65 10.13 13.66
C LEU A 715 -15.19 10.13 15.13
N ASP A 716 -15.16 8.98 15.82
CA ASP A 716 -14.69 8.90 17.22
C ASP A 716 -13.24 9.41 17.37
N ILE A 717 -12.36 9.04 16.44
CA ILE A 717 -10.96 9.51 16.43
C ILE A 717 -10.88 10.94 15.90
N ALA A 718 -11.53 11.21 14.75
CA ALA A 718 -11.44 12.50 14.08
C ALA A 718 -12.01 13.65 14.93
N ALA A 719 -13.09 13.43 15.67
CA ALA A 719 -13.70 14.44 16.53
C ALA A 719 -12.74 14.94 17.62
N ARG A 720 -11.96 14.03 18.22
CA ARG A 720 -10.94 14.38 19.23
C ARG A 720 -9.82 15.22 18.63
N THR A 721 -9.34 14.82 17.46
CA THR A 721 -8.31 15.57 16.73
C THR A 721 -8.83 16.95 16.36
N ILE A 722 -9.98 17.06 15.70
CA ILE A 722 -10.57 18.33 15.26
C ILE A 722 -10.81 19.29 16.43
N ALA A 723 -11.35 18.79 17.55
CA ALA A 723 -11.54 19.59 18.76
C ALA A 723 -10.22 20.11 19.35
N THR A 724 -9.14 19.37 19.14
CA THR A 724 -7.80 19.69 19.65
C THR A 724 -7.00 20.57 18.68
N SER A 725 -7.20 20.46 17.37
CA SER A 725 -6.41 21.16 16.35
C SER A 725 -7.16 22.30 15.66
N ASN A 726 -8.12 21.98 14.78
CA ASN A 726 -8.76 22.93 13.86
C ASN A 726 -9.91 23.69 14.53
N TYR A 727 -10.43 23.16 15.65
CA TYR A 727 -11.50 23.73 16.46
C TYR A 727 -12.77 24.01 15.65
N GLN A 728 -13.23 22.99 14.91
CA GLN A 728 -14.38 23.04 14.00
C GLN A 728 -15.56 22.21 14.54
N PHE A 729 -16.23 22.71 15.59
CA PHE A 729 -17.35 21.98 16.23
C PHE A 729 -18.55 21.78 15.31
N ASP A 730 -18.82 22.72 14.39
CA ASP A 730 -19.95 22.60 13.45
C ASP A 730 -19.82 21.36 12.57
N TYR A 731 -18.60 21.01 12.13
CA TYR A 731 -18.35 19.79 11.34
C TYR A 731 -18.61 18.52 12.16
N ILE A 732 -18.22 18.50 13.44
CA ILE A 732 -18.48 17.35 14.32
C ILE A 732 -19.98 17.19 14.55
N ASN A 733 -20.67 18.29 14.91
CA ASN A 733 -22.09 18.29 15.21
C ASN A 733 -22.96 17.91 13.99
N ASP A 734 -22.67 18.49 12.83
CA ASP A 734 -23.39 18.17 11.59
C ASP A 734 -23.13 16.72 11.14
N THR A 735 -21.93 16.18 11.33
CA THR A 735 -21.64 14.75 11.05
C THR A 735 -22.40 13.84 12.01
N LEU A 736 -22.44 14.17 13.31
CA LEU A 736 -23.26 13.46 14.29
C LEU A 736 -24.74 13.50 13.89
N ARG A 737 -25.24 14.65 13.45
CA ARG A 737 -26.62 14.80 12.97
C ARG A 737 -26.93 13.88 11.79
N LEU A 738 -26.03 13.83 10.81
CA LEU A 738 -26.18 12.97 9.63
C LEU A 738 -26.21 11.48 10.01
N LEU A 739 -25.21 11.00 10.76
CA LEU A 739 -25.09 9.60 11.16
C LEU A 739 -26.24 9.16 12.08
N THR A 740 -26.56 9.97 13.09
CA THR A 740 -27.61 9.65 14.07
C THR A 740 -28.99 9.58 13.44
N SER A 741 -29.24 10.37 12.40
CA SER A 741 -30.52 10.30 11.67
C SER A 741 -30.74 8.97 10.93
N ASN A 742 -29.66 8.24 10.62
CA ASN A 742 -29.71 6.93 9.98
C ASN A 742 -29.78 5.79 11.01
N GLN A 743 -30.66 5.96 12.00
CA GLN A 743 -30.90 4.95 13.03
C GLN A 743 -31.96 3.94 12.58
N MET A 744 -31.76 2.69 12.96
CA MET A 744 -32.68 1.60 12.68
C MET A 744 -33.72 1.44 13.79
N THR A 745 -34.85 0.80 13.46
CA THR A 745 -35.96 0.58 14.41
C THR A 745 -35.54 -0.23 15.64
N ALA A 746 -34.54 -1.10 15.51
CA ALA A 746 -33.99 -1.87 16.61
C ALA A 746 -33.14 -1.03 17.59
N GLY A 747 -32.57 0.10 17.17
CA GLY A 747 -31.84 1.04 18.03
C GLY A 747 -30.39 1.32 17.62
N TYR A 748 -29.75 0.46 16.86
CA TYR A 748 -28.40 0.70 16.31
C TYR A 748 -28.45 1.53 15.01
N PHE A 749 -27.27 1.92 14.53
CA PHE A 749 -27.12 2.85 13.41
C PHE A 749 -26.60 2.15 12.15
N VAL A 750 -26.86 2.76 10.99
CA VAL A 750 -26.09 2.46 9.77
C VAL A 750 -24.64 2.91 10.01
N PRO A 751 -23.62 2.09 9.67
CA PRO A 751 -22.23 2.43 10.00
C PRO A 751 -21.67 3.60 9.17
N THR A 752 -22.25 3.83 7.99
CA THR A 752 -21.77 4.80 7.00
C THR A 752 -22.91 5.54 6.32
N VAL A 753 -22.70 6.82 5.97
CA VAL A 753 -23.70 7.64 5.26
C VAL A 753 -23.03 8.52 4.21
N LYS A 754 -23.46 8.41 2.96
CA LYS A 754 -22.99 9.31 1.89
C LYS A 754 -23.38 10.75 2.20
N ILE A 755 -22.47 11.68 1.98
CA ILE A 755 -22.61 13.07 2.47
C ILE A 755 -23.66 13.90 1.72
N GLN A 756 -24.09 13.45 0.54
CA GLN A 756 -25.22 13.99 -0.22
C GLN A 756 -26.57 13.64 0.41
N GLN A 757 -26.62 12.64 1.30
CA GLN A 757 -27.87 12.25 1.92
C GLN A 757 -28.32 13.31 2.92
N HIS A 758 -29.61 13.64 2.90
CA HIS A 758 -30.21 14.48 3.92
C HIS A 758 -30.45 13.68 5.23
N PRO A 759 -30.39 14.34 6.40
CA PRO A 759 -30.79 13.71 7.64
C PRO A 759 -32.22 13.17 7.54
N ARG A 760 -32.42 11.91 7.93
CA ARG A 760 -33.74 11.27 7.89
C ARG A 760 -34.61 11.74 9.06
N GLU A 761 -35.91 11.86 8.79
CA GLU A 761 -36.93 12.17 9.81
C GLU A 761 -37.51 10.91 10.48
N SER A 762 -37.32 9.73 9.87
CA SER A 762 -37.87 8.46 10.32
C SER A 762 -36.81 7.37 10.44
N LEU A 763 -37.05 6.44 11.36
CA LEU A 763 -36.19 5.27 11.58
C LEU A 763 -36.24 4.33 10.38
N ILE A 764 -35.12 3.65 10.14
CA ILE A 764 -34.97 2.66 9.08
C ILE A 764 -35.47 1.31 9.58
N ASN A 765 -36.47 0.73 8.92
CA ASN A 765 -37.00 -0.59 9.28
C ASN A 765 -36.17 -1.72 8.67
N ILE A 766 -34.91 -1.84 9.11
CA ILE A 766 -33.96 -2.89 8.72
C ILE A 766 -33.35 -3.45 10.01
N ASN A 767 -33.12 -4.77 10.06
CA ASN A 767 -32.57 -5.45 11.23
C ASN A 767 -31.17 -6.04 10.97
N MET A 768 -30.25 -5.26 10.40
CA MET A 768 -28.84 -5.61 10.18
C MET A 768 -28.00 -4.35 10.05
N THR A 769 -26.74 -4.36 10.48
CA THR A 769 -25.81 -3.21 10.34
C THR A 769 -24.45 -3.59 9.76
N GLY A 770 -24.05 -4.87 9.83
CA GLY A 770 -22.72 -5.31 9.42
C GLY A 770 -21.62 -4.99 10.42
N LEU A 771 -21.61 -3.79 11.00
CA LEU A 771 -20.53 -3.28 11.86
C LEU A 771 -21.05 -2.71 13.19
N ILE A 772 -21.50 -3.57 14.13
CA ILE A 772 -22.13 -3.08 15.37
C ILE A 772 -21.20 -2.21 16.23
N GLY A 773 -19.87 -2.46 16.17
CA GLY A 773 -18.87 -1.65 16.86
C GLY A 773 -19.00 -0.15 16.55
N TYR A 774 -19.32 0.19 15.30
CA TYR A 774 -19.46 1.57 14.83
C TYR A 774 -20.62 2.30 15.49
N SER A 775 -21.67 1.58 15.90
CA SER A 775 -22.78 2.17 16.67
C SER A 775 -22.32 2.60 18.07
N PHE A 776 -21.42 1.84 18.71
CA PHE A 776 -20.83 2.23 19.98
C PHE A 776 -19.81 3.36 19.82
N ASN A 777 -18.99 3.33 18.78
CA ASN A 777 -18.07 4.44 18.46
C ASN A 777 -18.82 5.76 18.23
N LEU A 778 -20.01 5.72 17.60
CA LEU A 778 -20.84 6.92 17.46
C LEU A 778 -21.26 7.50 18.82
N LEU A 779 -21.57 6.66 19.81
CA LEU A 779 -21.85 7.12 21.17
C LEU A 779 -20.61 7.71 21.85
N CYS A 780 -19.42 7.13 21.64
CA CYS A 780 -18.15 7.71 22.08
C CYS A 780 -17.95 9.11 21.48
N ALA A 781 -18.18 9.27 20.17
CA ALA A 781 -18.08 10.56 19.49
C ALA A 781 -19.09 11.59 20.03
N MET A 782 -20.33 11.19 20.33
CA MET A 782 -21.33 12.05 20.99
C MET A 782 -20.87 12.51 22.37
N GLY A 783 -20.39 11.58 23.20
CA GLY A 783 -19.88 11.86 24.54
C GLY A 783 -18.68 12.80 24.52
N GLU A 784 -17.70 12.53 23.66
CA GLU A 784 -16.54 13.39 23.45
C GLU A 784 -16.96 14.79 22.99
N TYR A 785 -17.83 14.90 21.98
CA TYR A 785 -18.31 16.19 21.49
C TYR A 785 -18.92 17.02 22.62
N TYR A 786 -19.79 16.42 23.45
CA TYR A 786 -20.35 17.09 24.61
C TYR A 786 -19.27 17.51 25.62
N MET A 787 -18.31 16.63 25.91
CA MET A 787 -17.22 16.91 26.85
C MET A 787 -16.35 18.09 26.43
N VAL A 788 -16.09 18.29 25.13
CA VAL A 788 -15.25 19.41 24.65
C VAL A 788 -16.03 20.68 24.30
N SER A 789 -17.32 20.58 23.96
CA SER A 789 -18.15 21.73 23.55
C SER A 789 -19.04 22.29 24.66
N ALA A 790 -19.42 21.47 25.65
CA ALA A 790 -20.51 21.74 26.59
C ALA A 790 -21.88 22.04 25.94
N ASP A 791 -22.12 21.56 24.71
CA ASP A 791 -23.37 21.80 23.99
C ASP A 791 -24.53 20.93 24.53
N VAL A 792 -25.27 21.52 25.48
CA VAL A 792 -26.45 20.88 26.09
C VAL A 792 -27.61 20.73 25.09
N ALA A 793 -27.70 21.59 24.08
CA ALA A 793 -28.78 21.51 23.09
C ALA A 793 -28.57 20.28 22.19
N ALA A 794 -27.36 20.06 21.72
CA ALA A 794 -26.98 18.84 21.01
C ALA A 794 -27.13 17.59 21.89
N ALA A 795 -26.72 17.64 23.16
CA ALA A 795 -26.91 16.55 24.11
C ALA A 795 -28.39 16.11 24.19
N LYS A 796 -29.31 17.09 24.31
CA LYS A 796 -30.76 16.84 24.33
C LYS A 796 -31.28 16.29 23.00
N ALA A 797 -30.74 16.74 21.87
CA ALA A 797 -31.13 16.25 20.55
C ALA A 797 -30.71 14.78 20.32
N TYR A 798 -29.54 14.38 20.80
CA TYR A 798 -28.99 13.03 20.56
C TYR A 798 -29.35 12.00 21.64
N ALA A 799 -29.70 12.43 22.86
CA ALA A 799 -30.04 11.53 23.96
C ALA A 799 -31.11 10.47 23.60
N PRO A 800 -32.21 10.77 22.89
CA PRO A 800 -33.19 9.75 22.52
C PRO A 800 -32.62 8.64 21.63
N ALA A 801 -31.71 9.00 20.71
CA ALA A 801 -31.08 8.02 19.83
C ALA A 801 -30.04 7.18 20.60
N ALA A 802 -29.25 7.82 21.46
CA ALA A 802 -28.30 7.12 22.33
C ALA A 802 -29.01 6.11 23.26
N THR A 803 -30.10 6.52 23.90
CA THR A 803 -30.92 5.64 24.76
C THR A 803 -31.42 4.42 23.99
N ARG A 804 -31.96 4.57 22.77
CA ARG A 804 -32.41 3.41 21.97
C ARG A 804 -31.28 2.41 21.67
N MET A 805 -30.09 2.90 21.35
CA MET A 805 -28.92 2.03 21.12
C MET A 805 -28.50 1.29 22.39
N LEU A 806 -28.46 2.00 23.53
CA LEU A 806 -28.09 1.41 24.82
C LEU A 806 -29.13 0.41 25.32
N ASP A 807 -30.42 0.70 25.14
CA ASP A 807 -31.52 -0.20 25.51
C ASP A 807 -31.47 -1.48 24.66
N TRP A 808 -31.20 -1.35 23.36
CA TRP A 808 -30.93 -2.50 22.50
C TRP A 808 -29.72 -3.30 22.99
N ALA A 809 -28.58 -2.66 23.26
CA ALA A 809 -27.38 -3.35 23.74
C ALA A 809 -27.62 -4.07 25.08
N SER A 810 -28.37 -3.43 25.99
CA SER A 810 -28.80 -4.03 27.25
C SER A 810 -29.66 -5.27 27.03
N SER A 811 -30.54 -5.27 26.01
CA SER A 811 -31.37 -6.44 25.68
C SER A 811 -30.57 -7.65 25.17
N GLN A 812 -29.34 -7.42 24.70
CA GLN A 812 -28.42 -8.47 24.23
C GLN A 812 -27.47 -8.95 25.34
N THR A 813 -27.55 -8.37 26.54
CA THR A 813 -26.68 -8.74 27.66
C THR A 813 -27.20 -9.98 28.36
N LEU A 814 -26.33 -10.97 28.56
CA LEU A 814 -26.64 -12.24 29.20
C LEU A 814 -26.65 -12.12 30.74
N GLU A 815 -27.16 -13.15 31.42
CA GLU A 815 -27.15 -13.22 32.90
C GLU A 815 -25.74 -13.19 33.51
N ASN A 816 -24.71 -13.58 32.75
CA ASN A 816 -23.31 -13.47 33.17
C ASN A 816 -22.75 -12.03 33.06
N GLY A 817 -23.57 -11.07 32.66
CA GLY A 817 -23.24 -9.64 32.57
C GLY A 817 -22.42 -9.26 31.33
N LEU A 818 -22.27 -10.15 30.35
CA LEU A 818 -21.57 -9.87 29.09
C LEU A 818 -22.57 -9.64 27.95
N PHE A 819 -22.23 -8.70 27.08
CA PHE A 819 -22.90 -8.48 25.81
C PHE A 819 -22.60 -9.64 24.86
N ASN A 820 -23.66 -10.18 24.25
CA ASN A 820 -23.57 -11.32 23.35
C ASN A 820 -24.19 -11.00 21.99
N LEU A 821 -23.42 -11.20 20.93
CA LEU A 821 -23.84 -10.95 19.56
C LEU A 821 -24.00 -12.26 18.80
N SER A 822 -25.11 -12.98 19.03
CA SER A 822 -25.31 -14.31 18.43
C SER A 822 -25.42 -14.29 16.90
N ASP A 823 -25.89 -13.20 16.32
CA ASP A 823 -26.08 -13.07 14.88
C ASP A 823 -24.83 -12.47 14.21
N PRO A 824 -24.11 -13.23 13.36
CA PRO A 824 -22.88 -12.78 12.73
C PRO A 824 -23.08 -11.64 11.71
N THR A 825 -24.32 -11.37 11.26
CA THR A 825 -24.61 -10.27 10.31
C THR A 825 -24.41 -8.88 10.91
N PHE A 826 -24.15 -8.80 12.22
CA PHE A 826 -23.78 -7.59 12.96
C PHE A 826 -22.28 -7.47 13.21
N GLY A 827 -21.56 -8.56 13.05
CA GLY A 827 -20.30 -8.84 13.71
C GLY A 827 -19.04 -8.50 12.94
N GLY A 828 -19.13 -7.73 11.86
CA GLY A 828 -17.95 -7.25 11.14
C GLY A 828 -17.05 -6.43 12.06
N ASP A 829 -15.74 -6.51 11.80
CA ASP A 829 -14.76 -5.76 12.54
C ASP A 829 -14.68 -4.30 12.05
N TRP A 830 -13.62 -3.54 12.36
CA TRP A 830 -13.46 -2.18 11.86
C TRP A 830 -13.09 -2.11 10.37
N ASN A 831 -12.88 -3.26 9.71
CA ASN A 831 -12.50 -3.37 8.31
C ASN A 831 -13.36 -4.44 7.59
N TYR A 832 -13.27 -4.47 6.26
CA TYR A 832 -14.08 -5.37 5.41
C TYR A 832 -13.38 -6.69 5.06
N TYR A 833 -12.07 -6.81 5.28
CA TYR A 833 -11.26 -7.96 4.85
C TYR A 833 -11.07 -9.02 5.94
N ASP A 834 -11.41 -8.69 7.19
CA ASP A 834 -11.42 -9.62 8.32
C ASP A 834 -12.78 -10.31 8.48
N PRO A 835 -12.79 -11.53 9.06
CA PRO A 835 -14.01 -12.30 9.25
C PRO A 835 -14.94 -11.66 10.29
N THR A 836 -16.25 -11.80 10.08
CA THR A 836 -17.25 -11.44 11.08
C THR A 836 -17.12 -12.28 12.35
N GLN A 837 -17.33 -11.66 13.51
CA GLN A 837 -17.26 -12.28 14.84
C GLN A 837 -18.65 -12.37 15.47
N SER A 838 -18.93 -13.43 16.23
CA SER A 838 -20.20 -13.61 16.94
C SER A 838 -20.01 -14.26 18.31
N GLY A 839 -21.07 -14.26 19.11
CA GLY A 839 -21.04 -14.72 20.50
C GLY A 839 -20.52 -13.63 21.44
N ILE A 840 -19.78 -14.05 22.47
CA ILE A 840 -19.09 -13.15 23.39
C ILE A 840 -17.73 -12.76 22.79
N VAL A 841 -17.70 -11.55 22.24
CA VAL A 841 -16.50 -10.95 21.63
C VAL A 841 -16.02 -9.82 22.54
N THR A 842 -14.74 -9.86 22.92
CA THR A 842 -14.16 -8.90 23.87
C THR A 842 -14.28 -7.48 23.35
N LYS A 843 -13.97 -7.25 22.06
CA LYS A 843 -14.08 -5.94 21.42
C LYS A 843 -15.46 -5.30 21.61
N PHE A 844 -16.53 -6.03 21.33
CA PHE A 844 -17.90 -5.48 21.42
C PHE A 844 -18.31 -5.19 22.86
N ASN A 845 -17.82 -5.97 23.81
CA ASN A 845 -18.04 -5.73 25.24
C ASN A 845 -17.31 -4.48 25.75
N VAL A 846 -16.03 -4.32 25.39
CA VAL A 846 -15.21 -3.19 25.87
C VAL A 846 -15.60 -1.87 25.20
N VAL A 847 -15.97 -1.87 23.91
CA VAL A 847 -16.45 -0.65 23.25
C VAL A 847 -17.84 -0.26 23.78
N TYR A 848 -18.68 -1.22 24.19
CA TYR A 848 -19.93 -0.92 24.89
C TYR A 848 -19.67 -0.27 26.25
N ALA A 849 -18.72 -0.82 27.03
CA ALA A 849 -18.32 -0.20 28.30
C ALA A 849 -17.72 1.21 28.11
N LEU A 850 -16.90 1.41 27.08
CA LEU A 850 -16.34 2.72 26.74
C LEU A 850 -17.43 3.72 26.32
N ALA A 851 -18.37 3.30 25.48
CA ALA A 851 -19.49 4.11 25.03
C ALA A 851 -20.38 4.56 26.20
N LEU A 852 -20.71 3.65 27.13
CA LEU A 852 -21.41 3.99 28.38
C LEU A 852 -20.63 5.05 29.18
N GLN A 853 -19.33 4.81 29.41
CA GLN A 853 -18.48 5.72 30.16
C GLN A 853 -18.48 7.15 29.57
N GLU A 854 -18.37 7.28 28.25
CA GLU A 854 -18.26 8.58 27.59
C GLU A 854 -19.61 9.28 27.39
N VAL A 855 -20.72 8.54 27.22
CA VAL A 855 -22.03 9.13 26.93
C VAL A 855 -22.85 9.47 28.19
N ILE A 856 -22.58 8.84 29.35
CA ILE A 856 -23.30 9.10 30.61
C ILE A 856 -23.34 10.61 30.98
N PRO A 857 -22.23 11.37 30.93
CA PRO A 857 -22.26 12.80 31.23
C PRO A 857 -23.18 13.60 30.28
N MET A 858 -23.23 13.22 28.99
CA MET A 858 -24.13 13.82 28.00
C MET A 858 -25.59 13.50 28.32
N LEU A 859 -25.91 12.25 28.65
CA LEU A 859 -27.26 11.83 29.02
C LEU A 859 -27.77 12.54 30.27
N ALA A 860 -26.92 12.69 31.29
CA ALA A 860 -27.24 13.46 32.49
C ALA A 860 -27.55 14.92 32.17
N ALA A 861 -26.79 15.55 31.28
CA ALA A 861 -27.04 16.92 30.81
C ALA A 861 -28.32 17.06 29.96
N ALA A 862 -28.75 15.95 29.36
CA ALA A 862 -30.02 15.83 28.64
C ALA A 862 -31.20 15.42 29.54
N ASP A 863 -31.05 15.57 30.86
CA ASP A 863 -32.07 15.25 31.87
C ASP A 863 -32.52 13.78 31.86
N GLN A 864 -31.69 12.86 31.36
CA GLN A 864 -31.94 11.41 31.40
C GLN A 864 -31.47 10.81 32.74
N ASN A 865 -32.19 9.80 33.24
CA ASN A 865 -31.75 9.05 34.42
C ASN A 865 -30.62 8.07 34.05
N THR A 866 -29.41 8.30 34.56
CA THR A 866 -28.21 7.51 34.22
C THR A 866 -27.95 6.33 35.16
N THR A 867 -28.74 6.16 36.22
CA THR A 867 -28.47 5.19 37.30
C THR A 867 -28.29 3.75 36.78
N GLU A 868 -29.18 3.28 35.89
CA GLU A 868 -29.07 1.93 35.33
C GLU A 868 -27.89 1.80 34.36
N TYR A 869 -27.54 2.85 33.61
CA TYR A 869 -26.37 2.85 32.73
C TYR A 869 -25.05 2.78 33.51
N GLU A 870 -24.95 3.50 34.63
CA GLU A 870 -23.80 3.43 35.54
C GLU A 870 -23.65 2.04 36.17
N LYS A 871 -24.77 1.43 36.56
CA LYS A 871 -24.80 0.06 37.08
C LYS A 871 -24.38 -0.95 36.02
N THR A 872 -24.92 -0.85 34.80
CA THR A 872 -24.54 -1.71 33.66
C THR A 872 -23.05 -1.59 33.34
N LEU A 873 -22.51 -0.38 33.36
CA LEU A 873 -21.07 -0.14 33.18
C LEU A 873 -20.23 -0.85 34.26
N GLY A 874 -20.63 -0.78 35.52
CA GLY A 874 -19.97 -1.48 36.62
C GLY A 874 -20.00 -3.01 36.47
N VAL A 875 -21.14 -3.55 36.04
CA VAL A 875 -21.31 -4.98 35.77
C VAL A 875 -20.42 -5.41 34.59
N LEU A 876 -20.45 -4.70 33.47
CA LEU A 876 -19.62 -5.01 32.29
C LEU A 876 -18.14 -5.03 32.64
N ARG A 877 -17.61 -4.00 33.32
CA ARG A 877 -16.19 -3.96 33.74
C ARG A 877 -15.81 -5.21 34.55
N THR A 878 -16.62 -5.54 35.55
CA THR A 878 -16.36 -6.69 36.42
C THR A 878 -16.47 -8.01 35.65
N SER A 879 -17.47 -8.16 34.80
CA SER A 879 -17.71 -9.37 34.03
C SER A 879 -16.65 -9.59 32.96
N ILE A 880 -16.24 -8.54 32.23
CA ILE A 880 -15.16 -8.60 31.25
C ILE A 880 -13.86 -8.99 31.93
N ASP A 881 -13.50 -8.29 33.03
CA ASP A 881 -12.23 -8.53 33.71
C ASP A 881 -12.12 -9.97 34.24
N LYS A 882 -13.22 -10.47 34.81
CA LYS A 882 -13.27 -11.80 35.40
C LYS A 882 -13.31 -12.93 34.38
N GLN A 883 -13.97 -12.73 33.24
CA GLN A 883 -14.31 -13.84 32.32
C GLN A 883 -13.48 -13.83 31.03
N LEU A 884 -12.99 -12.68 30.59
CA LEU A 884 -12.32 -12.52 29.29
C LEU A 884 -10.81 -12.31 29.39
N TYR A 885 -10.28 -12.18 30.61
CA TYR A 885 -8.84 -12.08 30.86
C TYR A 885 -8.17 -13.45 30.77
N SER A 886 -6.99 -13.50 30.14
CA SER A 886 -6.17 -14.70 30.07
C SER A 886 -4.86 -14.49 30.82
N ASP A 887 -4.66 -15.26 31.90
CA ASP A 887 -3.39 -15.29 32.64
C ASP A 887 -2.21 -15.73 31.76
N PHE A 888 -2.49 -16.51 30.71
CA PHE A 888 -1.48 -16.98 29.76
C PHE A 888 -0.90 -15.84 28.91
N THR A 889 -1.77 -14.98 28.37
CA THR A 889 -1.33 -13.84 27.55
C THR A 889 -1.00 -12.60 28.38
N GLY A 890 -1.59 -12.49 29.58
CA GLY A 890 -1.56 -11.29 30.42
C GLY A 890 -2.46 -10.17 29.90
N ALA A 891 -3.49 -10.52 29.13
CA ALA A 891 -4.37 -9.61 28.40
C ALA A 891 -5.73 -10.27 28.14
N TYR A 892 -6.71 -9.50 27.65
CA TYR A 892 -8.01 -10.03 27.25
C TYR A 892 -7.92 -10.72 25.89
N PHE A 893 -8.49 -11.91 25.78
CA PHE A 893 -8.49 -12.66 24.53
C PHE A 893 -9.49 -12.08 23.51
N VAL A 894 -9.41 -12.48 22.23
CA VAL A 894 -10.25 -11.90 21.15
C VAL A 894 -11.74 -12.21 21.38
N SER A 895 -12.08 -13.49 21.53
CA SER A 895 -13.44 -13.99 21.75
C SER A 895 -13.38 -15.40 22.36
N GLU A 896 -14.53 -15.94 22.80
CA GLU A 896 -14.60 -17.33 23.28
C GLU A 896 -14.16 -18.37 22.24
N ALA A 897 -14.24 -18.02 20.95
CA ALA A 897 -13.75 -18.86 19.86
C ALA A 897 -12.23 -18.74 19.62
N GLN A 898 -11.58 -17.69 20.12
CA GLN A 898 -10.18 -17.32 19.86
C GLN A 898 -9.47 -16.95 21.17
N THR A 899 -9.48 -17.86 22.14
CA THR A 899 -8.99 -17.62 23.53
C THR A 899 -7.47 -17.48 23.65
N GLN A 900 -6.71 -17.85 22.63
CA GLN A 900 -5.24 -17.77 22.58
C GLN A 900 -4.72 -16.49 21.92
N GLY A 901 -5.61 -15.77 21.22
CA GLY A 901 -5.30 -14.53 20.51
C GLY A 901 -5.64 -13.31 21.36
N VAL A 902 -4.99 -12.18 21.08
CA VAL A 902 -5.37 -10.87 21.62
C VAL A 902 -5.60 -9.88 20.48
N ALA A 903 -6.60 -9.01 20.62
CA ALA A 903 -6.86 -7.90 19.71
C ALA A 903 -6.36 -6.58 20.31
N GLN A 904 -5.70 -5.77 19.49
CA GLN A 904 -5.07 -4.51 19.87
C GLN A 904 -6.10 -3.50 20.38
N ASP A 905 -7.13 -3.23 19.58
CA ASP A 905 -8.16 -2.25 19.89
C ASP A 905 -9.00 -2.69 21.10
N ALA A 906 -9.34 -3.98 21.22
CA ALA A 906 -10.08 -4.51 22.35
C ALA A 906 -9.32 -4.29 23.67
N ASN A 907 -8.03 -4.63 23.73
CA ASN A 907 -7.24 -4.46 24.94
C ASN A 907 -6.95 -2.98 25.26
N ALA A 908 -6.73 -2.17 24.23
CA ALA A 908 -6.59 -0.73 24.38
C ALA A 908 -7.88 -0.09 24.94
N MET A 909 -9.03 -0.40 24.35
CA MET A 909 -10.34 0.08 24.82
C MET A 909 -10.68 -0.45 26.22
N ALA A 910 -10.24 -1.66 26.60
CA ALA A 910 -10.42 -2.16 27.96
C ALA A 910 -9.71 -1.26 29.00
N ILE A 911 -8.48 -0.84 28.72
CA ILE A 911 -7.75 0.13 29.55
C ILE A 911 -8.53 1.45 29.63
N LEU A 912 -8.97 1.98 28.48
CA LEU A 912 -9.68 3.27 28.40
C LEU A 912 -11.05 3.25 29.07
N ALA A 913 -11.73 2.10 29.07
CA ALA A 913 -13.00 1.88 29.72
C ALA A 913 -12.86 1.57 31.22
N ASN A 914 -11.64 1.57 31.78
CA ASN A 914 -11.35 1.21 33.17
C ASN A 914 -11.84 -0.20 33.55
N VAL A 915 -11.66 -1.17 32.64
CA VAL A 915 -11.98 -2.59 32.89
C VAL A 915 -11.01 -3.24 33.89
N PRO A 916 -9.68 -3.11 33.78
CA PRO A 916 -8.75 -3.89 34.60
C PRO A 916 -8.96 -3.71 36.10
N GLN A 917 -9.05 -4.82 36.86
CA GLN A 917 -9.26 -4.83 38.31
C GLN A 917 -8.17 -5.62 39.06
N GLY A 918 -8.00 -5.30 40.35
CA GLY A 918 -7.13 -6.07 41.24
C GLY A 918 -5.68 -6.12 40.75
N ASN A 919 -5.21 -7.33 40.39
CA ASN A 919 -3.85 -7.54 39.90
C ASN A 919 -3.69 -7.32 38.39
N HIS A 920 -4.79 -7.21 37.64
CA HIS A 920 -4.77 -6.88 36.22
C HIS A 920 -4.59 -5.37 36.10
N THR A 921 -3.36 -4.92 35.81
CA THR A 921 -3.05 -3.49 35.73
C THR A 921 -3.06 -3.01 34.28
N ALA A 922 -3.44 -1.75 34.07
CA ALA A 922 -3.37 -1.12 32.75
C ALA A 922 -1.97 -1.20 32.13
N LEU A 923 -0.92 -0.97 32.95
CA LEU A 923 0.47 -1.10 32.51
C LEU A 923 0.82 -2.55 32.11
N GLY A 924 0.39 -3.54 32.90
CA GLY A 924 0.62 -4.95 32.58
C GLY A 924 -0.01 -5.35 31.24
N ILE A 925 -1.22 -4.89 30.96
CA ILE A 925 -1.93 -5.16 29.70
C ILE A 925 -1.28 -4.41 28.52
N SER A 926 -0.88 -3.14 28.71
CA SER A 926 -0.12 -2.38 27.71
C SER A 926 1.21 -3.07 27.34
N GLN A 927 1.93 -3.56 28.33
CA GLN A 927 3.15 -4.34 28.13
C GLN A 927 2.89 -5.69 27.47
N ALA A 928 1.76 -6.35 27.77
CA ALA A 928 1.35 -7.57 27.09
C ALA A 928 1.05 -7.32 25.61
N MET A 929 0.30 -6.26 25.28
CA MET A 929 0.10 -5.82 23.89
C MET A 929 1.44 -5.56 23.19
N SER A 930 2.35 -4.83 23.83
CA SER A 930 3.69 -4.56 23.28
C SER A 930 4.45 -5.84 22.94
N ARG A 931 4.48 -6.83 23.86
CA ARG A 931 5.16 -8.11 23.61
C ARG A 931 4.50 -8.96 22.52
N LEU A 932 3.17 -8.92 22.41
CA LEU A 932 2.41 -9.83 21.55
C LEU A 932 2.12 -9.27 20.15
N LEU A 933 2.14 -7.94 19.99
CA LEU A 933 1.64 -7.26 18.80
C LEU A 933 2.68 -6.39 18.09
N PHE A 934 3.73 -5.91 18.78
CA PHE A 934 4.69 -5.01 18.13
C PHE A 934 5.47 -5.68 17.02
N VAL A 935 5.63 -4.92 15.94
CA VAL A 935 6.41 -5.21 14.74
C VAL A 935 7.21 -3.97 14.36
N ASP A 936 8.13 -4.09 13.41
CA ASP A 936 9.08 -3.02 13.04
C ASP A 936 8.38 -1.71 12.65
N HIS A 937 7.21 -1.80 12.00
CA HIS A 937 6.45 -0.64 11.51
C HIS A 937 5.16 -0.35 12.29
N GLY A 938 5.08 -0.77 13.55
CA GLY A 938 3.95 -0.47 14.43
C GLY A 938 3.48 -1.67 15.26
N ALA A 939 2.20 -2.02 15.12
CA ALA A 939 1.57 -3.12 15.85
C ALA A 939 0.55 -3.86 14.98
N LEU A 940 0.49 -5.18 15.13
CA LEU A 940 -0.56 -6.01 14.54
C LEU A 940 -1.91 -5.74 15.23
N PRO A 941 -3.04 -5.67 14.49
CA PRO A 941 -4.36 -5.58 15.09
C PRO A 941 -4.74 -6.82 15.90
N PHE A 942 -4.22 -7.99 15.50
CA PHE A 942 -4.42 -9.28 16.17
C PHE A 942 -3.08 -9.99 16.33
N SER A 943 -2.89 -10.69 17.46
CA SER A 943 -1.66 -11.46 17.68
C SER A 943 -1.51 -12.61 16.69
N ASN A 944 -0.27 -13.05 16.46
CA ASN A 944 0.05 -14.17 15.55
C ASN A 944 -0.62 -15.51 15.90
N THR A 945 -1.15 -15.64 17.12
CA THR A 945 -1.91 -16.80 17.59
C THR A 945 -3.38 -16.79 17.16
N THR A 946 -3.87 -15.68 16.59
CA THR A 946 -5.24 -15.55 16.09
C THR A 946 -5.31 -16.06 14.66
N THR A 947 -6.35 -16.83 14.32
CA THR A 947 -6.52 -17.43 12.97
C THR A 947 -7.57 -16.68 12.14
N GLY A 948 -7.31 -16.54 10.84
CA GLY A 948 -8.27 -15.97 9.88
C GLY A 948 -8.28 -14.44 9.77
N PHE A 949 -7.45 -13.73 10.55
CA PHE A 949 -7.34 -12.26 10.51
C PHE A 949 -6.10 -11.81 9.73
N SER A 950 -6.23 -10.66 9.08
CA SER A 950 -5.19 -10.03 8.29
C SER A 950 -4.05 -9.48 9.17
N LYS A 951 -2.84 -9.38 8.58
CA LYS A 951 -1.66 -8.83 9.24
C LYS A 951 -1.34 -7.40 8.79
N LEU A 952 -2.37 -6.64 8.45
CA LEU A 952 -2.25 -5.24 8.08
C LEU A 952 -2.25 -4.37 9.34
N ILE A 953 -1.22 -3.56 9.49
CA ILE A 953 -1.07 -2.62 10.61
C ILE A 953 -2.15 -1.55 10.50
N SER A 954 -2.84 -1.30 11.61
CA SER A 954 -4.00 -0.41 11.69
C SER A 954 -3.72 0.82 12.53
N PRO A 955 -3.58 2.00 11.92
CA PRO A 955 -3.61 3.28 12.63
C PRO A 955 -4.90 3.55 13.40
N TYR A 956 -6.04 2.99 12.99
CA TYR A 956 -7.29 3.03 13.75
C TYR A 956 -7.10 2.34 15.12
N ALA A 957 -6.72 1.06 15.13
CA ALA A 957 -6.48 0.32 16.37
C ALA A 957 -5.32 0.91 17.18
N SER A 958 -4.29 1.41 16.50
CA SER A 958 -3.12 2.02 17.12
C SER A 958 -3.41 3.38 17.75
N SER A 959 -4.39 4.14 17.26
CA SER A 959 -4.83 5.38 17.93
C SER A 959 -5.40 5.09 19.32
N TYR A 960 -6.22 4.05 19.47
CA TYR A 960 -6.66 3.60 20.80
C TYR A 960 -5.49 3.06 21.63
N HIS A 961 -4.57 2.30 21.03
CA HIS A 961 -3.38 1.80 21.74
C HIS A 961 -2.50 2.95 22.25
N LEU A 962 -2.27 4.00 21.47
CA LEU A 962 -1.51 5.17 21.90
C LEU A 962 -2.18 5.87 23.09
N ARG A 963 -3.49 6.09 23.01
CA ARG A 963 -4.27 6.66 24.13
C ARG A 963 -4.21 5.76 25.37
N ALA A 964 -4.29 4.45 25.20
CA ALA A 964 -4.19 3.46 26.28
C ALA A 964 -2.78 3.43 26.91
N ALA A 965 -1.72 3.56 26.10
CA ALA A 965 -0.36 3.65 26.59
C ALA A 965 -0.16 4.89 27.48
N PHE A 966 -0.72 6.05 27.08
CA PHE A 966 -0.72 7.24 27.93
C PHE A 966 -1.54 7.05 29.21
N ALA A 967 -2.72 6.42 29.14
CA ALA A 967 -3.53 6.11 30.32
C ALA A 967 -2.84 5.13 31.28
N ALA A 968 -2.04 4.21 30.74
CA ALA A 968 -1.26 3.23 31.48
C ALA A 968 0.09 3.76 31.99
N HIS A 969 0.47 5.00 31.63
CA HIS A 969 1.80 5.58 31.84
C HIS A 969 2.95 4.75 31.24
N ASP A 970 2.69 4.10 30.10
CA ASP A 970 3.65 3.28 29.36
C ASP A 970 4.37 4.12 28.30
N ALA A 971 5.45 4.79 28.73
CA ALA A 971 6.24 5.66 27.87
C ALA A 971 6.91 4.92 26.70
N GLN A 972 7.23 3.64 26.88
CA GLN A 972 7.89 2.83 25.84
C GLN A 972 6.91 2.50 24.72
N ALA A 973 5.71 2.03 25.06
CA ALA A 973 4.67 1.75 24.08
C ALA A 973 4.27 3.01 23.30
N ALA A 974 4.07 4.14 24.00
CA ALA A 974 3.74 5.41 23.34
C ALA A 974 4.82 5.87 22.36
N SER A 975 6.09 5.80 22.77
CA SER A 975 7.23 6.20 21.91
C SER A 975 7.41 5.25 20.72
N HIS A 976 7.21 3.93 20.92
CA HIS A 976 7.28 2.94 19.83
C HIS A 976 6.26 3.25 18.76
N LEU A 977 4.99 3.45 19.13
CA LEU A 977 3.94 3.72 18.15
C LEU A 977 4.21 5.05 17.42
N LEU A 978 4.54 6.14 18.13
CA LEU A 978 4.87 7.44 17.51
C LEU A 978 6.01 7.33 16.49
N ASN A 979 7.10 6.63 16.84
CA ASN A 979 8.32 6.59 16.03
C ASN A 979 8.29 5.55 14.91
N ASN A 980 7.57 4.44 15.09
CA ASN A 980 7.62 3.30 14.16
C ASN A 980 6.38 3.19 13.28
N LEU A 981 5.23 3.74 13.71
CA LEU A 981 4.01 3.75 12.90
C LEU A 981 3.83 5.09 12.17
N TRP A 982 3.67 6.20 12.91
CA TRP A 982 3.28 7.48 12.31
C TRP A 982 4.42 8.27 11.69
N LEU A 983 5.62 8.26 12.31
CA LEU A 983 6.76 9.00 11.78
C LEU A 983 7.11 8.59 10.34
N PRO A 984 7.22 7.30 9.97
CA PRO A 984 7.57 6.92 8.60
C PRO A 984 6.61 7.42 7.51
N MET A 985 5.32 7.60 7.82
CA MET A 985 4.31 8.11 6.88
C MET A 985 4.57 9.57 6.47
N ILE A 986 5.18 10.35 7.35
CA ILE A 986 5.35 11.81 7.19
C ILE A 986 6.79 12.22 6.82
N LEU A 987 7.68 11.24 6.57
CA LEU A 987 9.01 11.53 6.05
C LEU A 987 8.91 11.87 4.56
N GLU A 988 9.38 13.06 4.17
CA GLU A 988 9.40 13.49 2.75
C GLU A 988 10.18 12.54 1.83
N THR A 989 11.10 11.74 2.39
CA THR A 989 11.86 10.71 1.66
C THR A 989 11.05 9.46 1.34
N ASN A 990 9.86 9.31 1.94
CA ASN A 990 8.97 8.20 1.66
C ASN A 990 8.32 8.41 0.29
N ALA A 991 8.38 7.40 -0.59
CA ALA A 991 7.81 7.46 -1.94
C ALA A 991 6.29 7.74 -1.95
N ASN A 992 5.61 7.39 -0.85
CA ASN A 992 4.18 7.60 -0.65
C ASN A 992 3.85 8.78 0.29
N TYR A 993 4.81 9.67 0.55
CA TYR A 993 4.56 10.87 1.36
C TYR A 993 3.43 11.73 0.76
N THR A 994 2.47 12.12 1.59
CA THR A 994 1.34 12.99 1.21
C THR A 994 1.20 14.21 2.11
N GLY A 995 1.96 14.27 3.21
CA GLY A 995 1.73 15.23 4.29
C GLY A 995 0.58 14.83 5.24
N CYS A 996 0.01 13.63 5.05
CA CYS A 996 -1.10 13.10 5.85
C CYS A 996 -0.81 11.69 6.38
N PHE A 997 -1.70 11.18 7.23
CA PHE A 997 -1.63 9.81 7.72
C PHE A 997 -2.49 8.86 6.90
N TRP A 998 -2.00 7.62 6.77
CA TRP A 998 -2.54 6.64 5.85
C TRP A 998 -3.55 5.73 6.52
N GLU A 999 -4.43 5.13 5.74
CA GLU A 999 -5.49 4.24 6.22
C GLU A 999 -4.95 2.99 6.91
N THR A 1000 -3.98 2.31 6.30
CA THR A 1000 -3.42 1.05 6.80
C THR A 1000 -2.07 0.76 6.14
N LEU A 1001 -1.25 -0.09 6.78
CA LEU A 1001 0.10 -0.42 6.32
C LEU A 1001 0.30 -1.94 6.28
N ASP A 1002 1.14 -2.41 5.38
CA ASP A 1002 1.67 -3.76 5.44
C ASP A 1002 2.80 -3.88 6.48
N LEU A 1003 3.35 -5.09 6.62
CA LEU A 1003 4.44 -5.35 7.56
C LEU A 1003 5.76 -4.67 7.21
N ASP A 1004 5.91 -4.18 5.97
CA ASP A 1004 7.08 -3.44 5.49
C ASP A 1004 6.89 -1.91 5.61
N GLY A 1005 5.78 -1.46 6.21
CA GLY A 1005 5.45 -0.04 6.36
C GLY A 1005 5.03 0.64 5.06
N ARG A 1006 4.55 -0.11 4.05
CA ARG A 1006 4.00 0.41 2.79
C ARG A 1006 2.47 0.46 2.86
N PRO A 1007 1.78 1.10 1.90
CA PRO A 1007 0.32 1.15 1.89
C PRO A 1007 -0.30 -0.28 1.87
N GLY A 1008 -1.09 -0.61 2.89
CA GLY A 1008 -1.45 -2.01 3.21
C GLY A 1008 -2.47 -2.68 2.28
N LEU A 1009 -3.21 -1.89 1.50
CA LEU A 1009 -4.16 -2.35 0.47
C LEU A 1009 -3.61 -2.11 -0.95
N GLY A 1010 -2.29 -1.90 -1.07
CA GLY A 1010 -1.64 -1.52 -2.32
C GLY A 1010 -2.19 -0.20 -2.87
N ASP A 1011 -2.47 -0.16 -4.17
CA ASP A 1011 -2.94 1.03 -4.90
C ASP A 1011 -4.27 1.58 -4.33
N GLY A 1012 -5.06 0.70 -3.69
CA GLY A 1012 -6.33 1.03 -3.06
C GLY A 1012 -6.21 1.79 -1.73
N THR A 1013 -5.06 1.80 -1.05
CA THR A 1013 -4.94 2.47 0.27
C THR A 1013 -5.14 3.97 0.17
N SER A 1014 -5.97 4.55 1.04
CA SER A 1014 -6.05 6.01 1.19
C SER A 1014 -4.84 6.53 1.95
N LEU A 1015 -4.12 7.51 1.39
CA LEU A 1015 -2.93 8.12 2.01
C LEU A 1015 -3.24 9.41 2.78
N CYS A 1016 -4.51 9.72 2.96
CA CYS A 1016 -5.02 10.73 3.86
C CYS A 1016 -6.34 10.25 4.49
N HIS A 1017 -6.27 9.63 5.68
CA HIS A 1017 -7.40 9.01 6.36
C HIS A 1017 -7.56 9.50 7.80
N ALA A 1018 -8.75 10.01 8.14
CA ALA A 1018 -9.06 10.72 9.38
C ALA A 1018 -8.90 9.86 10.63
N TRP A 1019 -9.19 8.55 10.53
CA TRP A 1019 -9.02 7.61 11.64
C TRP A 1019 -7.57 7.40 12.11
N SER A 1020 -6.59 7.93 11.37
CA SER A 1020 -5.16 7.78 11.67
C SER A 1020 -4.62 8.98 12.45
N SER A 1021 -5.47 9.97 12.71
CA SER A 1021 -5.09 11.29 13.24
C SER A 1021 -4.89 11.35 14.76
N GLY A 1022 -5.15 10.24 15.47
CA GLY A 1022 -5.12 10.13 16.93
C GLY A 1022 -3.91 10.78 17.63
N PRO A 1023 -2.66 10.65 17.14
CA PRO A 1023 -1.50 11.27 17.79
C PRO A 1023 -1.64 12.77 18.06
N THR A 1024 -2.35 13.51 17.21
CA THR A 1024 -2.55 14.95 17.38
C THR A 1024 -3.29 15.26 18.69
N ALA A 1025 -4.38 14.54 18.95
CA ALA A 1025 -5.14 14.66 20.18
C ALA A 1025 -4.30 14.21 21.38
N GLU A 1026 -3.62 13.07 21.26
CA GLU A 1026 -2.90 12.46 22.39
C GLU A 1026 -1.64 13.23 22.80
N LEU A 1027 -0.92 13.85 21.85
CA LEU A 1027 0.22 14.71 22.16
C LEU A 1027 -0.23 15.98 22.90
N SER A 1028 -1.32 16.63 22.47
CA SER A 1028 -1.85 17.79 23.20
C SER A 1028 -2.40 17.41 24.58
N ARG A 1029 -3.11 16.29 24.70
CA ARG A 1029 -3.75 15.88 25.96
C ARG A 1029 -2.77 15.33 26.98
N ASN A 1030 -1.73 14.63 26.55
CA ASN A 1030 -0.86 13.88 27.47
C ASN A 1030 0.56 14.43 27.52
N VAL A 1031 1.15 14.87 26.39
CA VAL A 1031 2.51 15.43 26.38
C VAL A 1031 2.49 16.92 26.76
N LEU A 1032 1.65 17.72 26.12
CA LEU A 1032 1.39 19.09 26.59
C LEU A 1032 0.60 19.08 27.90
N GLY A 1033 -0.29 18.09 28.04
CA GLY A 1033 -0.94 17.72 29.31
C GLY A 1033 -2.33 18.30 29.52
N ILE A 1034 -2.91 19.00 28.55
CA ILE A 1034 -4.18 19.74 28.71
C ILE A 1034 -5.38 18.80 28.52
N GLN A 1035 -6.17 18.58 29.57
CA GLN A 1035 -7.30 17.63 29.55
C GLN A 1035 -8.59 18.25 30.14
N PRO A 1036 -9.77 17.98 29.54
CA PRO A 1036 -11.05 18.37 30.12
C PRO A 1036 -11.39 17.45 31.31
N ILE A 1037 -11.85 18.04 32.41
CA ILE A 1037 -12.38 17.33 33.58
C ILE A 1037 -13.90 17.50 33.69
N ALA A 1038 -14.41 18.65 33.26
CA ALA A 1038 -15.83 18.92 33.10
C ALA A 1038 -16.13 19.47 31.69
N PRO A 1039 -17.39 19.37 31.22
CA PRO A 1039 -17.77 19.80 29.88
C PRO A 1039 -17.29 21.21 29.51
N GLY A 1040 -16.77 21.36 28.30
CA GLY A 1040 -16.30 22.62 27.73
C GLY A 1040 -15.02 23.16 28.38
N PHE A 1041 -14.25 22.33 29.10
CA PHE A 1041 -13.10 22.75 29.90
C PHE A 1041 -13.46 23.74 31.02
N ARG A 1042 -14.69 23.70 31.53
CA ARG A 1042 -15.06 24.49 32.72
C ARG A 1042 -14.20 24.13 33.93
N GLU A 1043 -13.91 22.83 34.04
CA GLU A 1043 -12.84 22.29 34.87
C GLU A 1043 -11.85 21.55 33.97
N TRP A 1044 -10.56 21.77 34.20
CA TRP A 1044 -9.47 21.23 33.38
C TRP A 1044 -8.28 20.78 34.23
N ARG A 1045 -7.38 20.00 33.65
CA ARG A 1045 -6.05 19.75 34.22
C ARG A 1045 -4.94 19.94 33.20
N VAL A 1046 -3.77 20.30 33.70
CA VAL A 1046 -2.49 20.22 33.01
C VAL A 1046 -1.64 19.18 33.74
N ALA A 1047 -1.46 18.00 33.16
CA ALA A 1047 -0.67 16.90 33.73
C ALA A 1047 0.27 16.31 32.68
N PRO A 1048 1.42 16.95 32.40
CA PRO A 1048 2.30 16.52 31.32
C PRO A 1048 3.00 15.19 31.61
N GLN A 1049 3.04 14.31 30.62
CA GLN A 1049 3.89 13.13 30.57
C GLN A 1049 5.06 13.43 29.64
N SER A 1050 6.27 13.61 30.20
CA SER A 1050 7.41 14.14 29.43
C SER A 1050 7.92 13.17 28.37
N LEU A 1051 7.79 11.86 28.56
CA LEU A 1051 8.33 10.83 27.67
C LEU A 1051 9.83 11.01 27.33
N GLY A 1052 10.60 11.64 28.22
CA GLY A 1052 12.01 11.96 27.99
C GLY A 1052 12.29 13.22 27.16
N LEU A 1053 11.25 14.00 26.81
CA LEU A 1053 11.40 15.31 26.17
C LEU A 1053 11.89 16.38 27.16
N GLU A 1054 12.71 17.31 26.67
CA GLU A 1054 13.22 18.44 27.44
C GLU A 1054 12.19 19.56 27.59
N TRP A 1055 11.34 19.76 26.58
CA TRP A 1055 10.29 20.77 26.62
C TRP A 1055 9.13 20.43 25.69
N ALA A 1056 7.95 20.93 26.02
CA ALA A 1056 6.82 21.06 25.11
C ALA A 1056 6.06 22.36 25.38
N LYS A 1057 5.51 22.94 24.30
CA LYS A 1057 4.80 24.20 24.28
C LYS A 1057 3.61 24.13 23.34
N GLY A 1058 2.50 24.72 23.71
CA GLY A 1058 1.33 24.76 22.84
C GLY A 1058 0.10 25.37 23.50
N SER A 1059 -1.02 25.24 22.81
CA SER A 1059 -2.32 25.75 23.27
C SER A 1059 -3.46 24.84 22.84
N GLN A 1060 -4.50 24.77 23.68
CA GLN A 1060 -5.76 24.11 23.42
C GLN A 1060 -6.88 25.17 23.38
N PRO A 1061 -7.56 25.39 22.25
CA PRO A 1061 -8.73 26.23 22.20
C PRO A 1061 -9.90 25.57 22.95
N THR A 1062 -10.66 26.38 23.68
CA THR A 1062 -11.85 25.93 24.43
C THR A 1062 -13.00 26.92 24.28
N PRO A 1063 -14.25 26.55 24.60
CA PRO A 1063 -15.38 27.47 24.60
C PRO A 1063 -15.19 28.73 25.46
N PHE A 1064 -14.34 28.68 26.48
CA PHE A 1064 -14.07 29.82 27.37
C PHE A 1064 -12.84 30.65 26.95
N GLY A 1065 -12.08 30.21 25.94
CA GLY A 1065 -10.79 30.78 25.55
C GLY A 1065 -9.66 29.74 25.60
N ASP A 1066 -8.47 30.12 25.16
CA ASP A 1066 -7.38 29.17 25.01
C ASP A 1066 -6.71 28.85 26.36
N ILE A 1067 -6.35 27.58 26.56
CA ILE A 1067 -5.42 27.15 27.63
C ILE A 1067 -4.06 26.98 26.98
N ALA A 1068 -3.04 27.71 27.43
CA ALA A 1068 -1.68 27.64 26.90
C ALA A 1068 -0.70 27.10 27.95
N VAL A 1069 0.23 26.25 27.52
CA VAL A 1069 1.22 25.60 28.38
C VAL A 1069 2.61 25.70 27.74
N ASP A 1070 3.63 26.02 28.53
CA ASP A 1070 5.05 25.96 28.17
C ASP A 1070 5.79 25.34 29.35
N TRP A 1071 6.22 24.09 29.23
CA TRP A 1071 7.02 23.41 30.26
C TRP A 1071 8.39 23.03 29.73
N ARG A 1072 9.40 23.10 30.61
CA ARG A 1072 10.80 22.81 30.31
C ARG A 1072 11.46 22.09 31.47
N ILE A 1073 12.34 21.16 31.15
CA ILE A 1073 13.16 20.37 32.06
C ILE A 1073 14.60 20.67 31.70
N ASP A 1074 15.39 21.16 32.66
CA ASP A 1074 16.81 21.42 32.43
C ASP A 1074 17.67 20.15 32.59
N GLU A 1075 18.98 20.29 32.35
CA GLU A 1075 19.95 19.18 32.48
C GLU A 1075 20.01 18.58 33.89
N ALA A 1076 19.60 19.33 34.92
CA ALA A 1076 19.53 18.88 36.31
C ALA A 1076 18.18 18.21 36.64
N GLY A 1077 17.25 18.13 35.69
CA GLY A 1077 15.91 17.59 35.88
C GLY A 1077 14.95 18.56 36.58
N LEU A 1078 15.30 19.85 36.70
CA LEU A 1078 14.45 20.86 37.32
C LEU A 1078 13.42 21.37 36.31
N VAL A 1079 12.17 21.49 36.77
CA VAL A 1079 11.05 21.91 35.93
C VAL A 1079 10.81 23.42 36.04
N THR A 1080 10.62 24.05 34.89
CA THR A 1080 9.93 25.34 34.78
C THR A 1080 8.65 25.16 33.96
N MET A 1081 7.56 25.82 34.36
CA MET A 1081 6.29 25.70 33.65
C MET A 1081 5.47 26.98 33.75
N ILE A 1082 4.89 27.39 32.63
CA ILE A 1082 3.91 28.47 32.54
C ILE A 1082 2.60 27.88 32.05
N VAL A 1083 1.50 28.20 32.75
CA VAL A 1083 0.14 27.88 32.31
C VAL A 1083 -0.71 29.15 32.31
N GLU A 1084 -1.33 29.42 31.16
CA GLU A 1084 -2.30 30.48 30.97
C GLU A 1084 -3.66 29.85 30.68
N SER A 1085 -4.72 30.42 31.27
CA SER A 1085 -6.06 29.84 31.18
C SER A 1085 -7.13 30.93 31.24
N PRO A 1086 -8.31 30.72 30.64
CA PRO A 1086 -9.33 31.74 30.54
C PRO A 1086 -10.07 32.00 31.86
N VAL A 1087 -10.46 33.27 32.08
CA VAL A 1087 -11.27 33.69 33.23
C VAL A 1087 -12.56 32.88 33.33
N GLY A 1088 -12.92 32.44 34.53
CA GLY A 1088 -14.17 31.70 34.78
C GLY A 1088 -14.05 30.18 34.70
N THR A 1089 -12.85 29.66 34.43
CA THR A 1089 -12.54 28.22 34.50
C THR A 1089 -11.79 27.85 35.78
N GLN A 1090 -11.68 26.56 36.09
CA GLN A 1090 -10.92 26.03 37.22
C GLN A 1090 -9.97 24.92 36.79
N GLY A 1091 -8.73 24.96 37.25
CA GLY A 1091 -7.67 24.07 36.80
C GLY A 1091 -6.94 23.37 37.93
N THR A 1092 -6.32 22.24 37.61
CA THR A 1092 -5.21 21.67 38.39
C THR A 1092 -3.98 21.51 37.51
N VAL A 1093 -2.81 21.88 38.03
CA VAL A 1093 -1.54 21.73 37.33
C VAL A 1093 -0.63 20.80 38.11
N SER A 1094 -0.16 19.75 37.46
CA SER A 1094 0.74 18.74 38.01
C SER A 1094 2.15 18.90 37.42
N ILE A 1095 3.17 18.69 38.25
CA ILE A 1095 4.57 18.69 37.83
C ILE A 1095 4.80 17.41 37.00
N PRO A 1096 5.48 17.48 35.83
CA PRO A 1096 5.83 16.30 35.06
C PRO A 1096 6.65 15.33 35.92
N SER A 1097 6.39 14.04 35.80
CA SER A 1097 7.20 13.01 36.44
C SER A 1097 8.60 12.97 35.80
N VAL A 1098 9.57 13.64 36.42
CA VAL A 1098 10.98 13.60 35.99
C VAL A 1098 11.66 12.40 36.64
N ILE A 1099 12.38 11.59 35.85
CA ILE A 1099 13.39 10.67 36.40
C ILE A 1099 14.51 11.56 36.90
N ALA A 1100 14.44 11.99 38.16
CA ALA A 1100 15.44 12.87 38.72
C ALA A 1100 16.81 12.18 38.70
N ALA A 1101 17.75 12.69 37.91
CA ALA A 1101 19.17 12.44 38.07
C ALA A 1101 19.68 13.24 39.29
N THR A 1102 19.09 13.06 40.47
CA THR A 1102 19.71 13.55 41.70
C THR A 1102 20.84 12.59 42.07
N ASN A 1103 21.96 12.68 41.35
CA ASN A 1103 23.26 12.23 41.82
C ASN A 1103 23.70 13.12 43.00
N GLY A 1104 23.01 13.02 44.14
CA GLY A 1104 23.40 13.64 45.41
C GLY A 1104 22.31 14.51 46.07
N SER A 1105 21.76 14.00 47.17
CA SER A 1105 21.36 14.62 48.45
C SER A 1105 20.81 16.06 48.57
N ARG A 1106 20.61 16.86 47.51
CA ARG A 1106 20.03 18.22 47.60
C ARG A 1106 18.52 18.19 47.44
N ALA A 1107 17.81 18.86 48.33
CA ALA A 1107 16.35 18.96 48.28
C ALA A 1107 15.93 19.87 47.11
N VAL A 1108 14.96 19.44 46.31
CA VAL A 1108 14.35 20.27 45.27
C VAL A 1108 13.32 21.20 45.90
N VAL A 1109 13.47 22.50 45.68
CA VAL A 1109 12.57 23.55 46.16
C VAL A 1109 11.64 23.96 45.03
N THR A 1110 10.34 23.76 45.19
CA THR A 1110 9.32 24.14 44.19
C THR A 1110 8.64 25.45 44.57
N ILE A 1111 8.68 26.43 43.66
CA ILE A 1111 8.06 27.74 43.81
C ILE A 1111 6.98 27.90 42.75
N VAL A 1112 5.75 28.23 43.16
CA VAL A 1112 4.63 28.58 42.29
C VAL A 1112 4.18 30.00 42.59
N ASN A 1113 4.16 30.87 41.57
CA ASN A 1113 3.79 32.28 41.69
C ASN A 1113 4.53 33.01 42.83
N GLY A 1114 5.83 32.73 42.99
CA GLY A 1114 6.68 33.30 44.04
C GLY A 1114 6.47 32.71 45.44
N ARG A 1115 5.67 31.66 45.61
CA ARG A 1115 5.41 31.00 46.89
C ARG A 1115 5.94 29.57 46.91
N LEU A 1116 6.55 29.18 48.03
CA LEU A 1116 6.95 27.80 48.26
C LEU A 1116 5.71 26.91 48.37
N ILE A 1117 5.69 25.79 47.66
CA ILE A 1117 4.62 24.81 47.74
C ILE A 1117 5.15 23.43 48.16
N GLN A 1118 4.31 22.67 48.87
CA GLN A 1118 4.57 21.26 49.17
C GLN A 1118 3.66 20.39 48.29
N GLY A 1119 4.23 19.38 47.63
CA GLY A 1119 3.51 18.46 46.75
C GLY A 1119 3.77 18.69 45.25
N SER A 1120 3.16 17.83 44.42
CA SER A 1120 3.36 17.79 42.96
C SER A 1120 2.18 18.36 42.16
N THR A 1121 1.13 18.84 42.80
CA THR A 1121 -0.08 19.36 42.13
C THR A 1121 -0.59 20.62 42.81
N SER A 1122 -1.00 21.60 42.01
CA SER A 1122 -1.51 22.90 42.46
C SER A 1122 -2.87 23.21 41.82
N LYS A 1123 -3.77 23.87 42.57
CA LYS A 1123 -5.03 24.39 42.03
C LYS A 1123 -4.81 25.76 41.39
N VAL A 1124 -5.48 26.02 40.28
CA VAL A 1124 -5.40 27.27 39.51
C VAL A 1124 -6.80 27.78 39.24
N ARG A 1125 -7.03 29.08 39.47
CA ARG A 1125 -8.25 29.75 39.03
C ARG A 1125 -7.99 30.37 37.66
N GLY A 1126 -8.89 30.14 36.72
CA GLY A 1126 -8.79 30.68 35.37
C GLY A 1126 -8.60 32.20 35.35
N GLY A 1127 -7.69 32.69 34.53
CA GLY A 1127 -7.28 34.09 34.45
C GLY A 1127 -6.14 34.50 35.39
N GLU A 1128 -5.76 33.65 36.36
CA GLU A 1128 -4.55 33.86 37.15
C GLU A 1128 -3.34 33.28 36.42
N ALA A 1129 -2.22 34.00 36.43
CA ALA A 1129 -0.96 33.46 35.90
C ALA A 1129 -0.51 32.29 36.78
N PHE A 1130 -0.10 31.18 36.17
CA PHE A 1130 0.58 30.09 36.86
C PHE A 1130 2.02 29.99 36.34
N VAL A 1131 2.98 30.26 37.21
CA VAL A 1131 4.41 30.15 36.93
C VAL A 1131 5.06 29.27 37.98
N LEU A 1132 5.60 28.15 37.55
CA LEU A 1132 6.34 27.19 38.36
C LEU A 1132 7.83 27.24 38.02
N SER A 1133 8.66 27.21 39.06
CA SER A 1133 10.11 27.02 38.93
C SER A 1133 10.63 26.12 40.06
N GLN A 1134 11.57 25.24 39.73
CA GLN A 1134 12.28 24.40 40.68
C GLN A 1134 13.74 24.83 40.81
N HIS A 1135 14.28 24.75 42.03
CA HIS A 1135 15.66 25.11 42.36
C HIS A 1135 16.29 24.02 43.23
N LEU A 1136 17.60 23.81 43.12
CA LEU A 1136 18.34 22.99 44.09
C LEU A 1136 18.57 23.80 45.37
N GLY A 1137 18.18 23.24 46.50
CA GLY A 1137 18.37 23.81 47.84
C GLY A 1137 19.79 23.73 48.39
#